data_AF-A0A8R1Y208-F1
#
_entry.id   AF-A0A8R1Y208-F1
#
_cell.length_a   1.000
_cell.length_b   1.000
_cell.length_c   1.000
_cell.angle_alpha   90.00
_cell.angle_beta   90.00
_cell.angle_gamma   90.00
#
_symmetry.space_group_name_H-M   'P 1'
#
loop_
_entity.id
_entity.type
_entity.pdbx_description
1 polymer ?
#
loop_
_entity_poly.entity_id
_entity_poly.type
_entity_poly.pdbx_seq_one_letter_code
_entity_poly.pdbx_strand_id
1 'polypeptide(L)'
;MDDGKIILIGNEGDILHCGYSHTLSDGGKRYPSADHYAHAMILTQLGLDEALILELLCTSSADVPIKARQLLQENMPTGHDMNSLASYLQTSRQSYTMQGLRIRVEQDAAFEKALMDTKDALLIVCDARDNELGIGMDEDTFVDWMAKEKVDAAMLGHWMRNERGRPPQLGHNQLGYFLMWLRYEVSEKKRAALLSTQSIEVDGISTDQNGDAVKTATSDLVLSLQGIFRPLSNYFALSFDMKGEKYRSVEHYAYQRLFDALRLDDKCIEKIRTTVDPANVALVARRVFKQQKLSDGAVDSKMGRLDRWRQSAMKHKMTKNEALQQLLLSTGHALLIDTTECDKSWASAADEFELQHLLTKRYILPSTIIDWMTGRTKPPSALSHIKGNKTGLLLMELRSKFSALSPTQNRIPLVSPLTTAMELRTLLSAHMICFTAESVFHFLYPAQIRLPNSAETLPSPAHYIAKQAIRYFNICAEEAAYISESMHSTECWYRMNIAIESNNPTLDKVQGWYMDERQRAIKVALTMMFEQHPPLMRALLDTGDTLLVYCSRYSSLEAELTIGMRERDLRAWLAQIDIDTRQLFDSTIRPLAFRPPYLGGNRLGLILMEIRREFMLRGVFPQQLPELQIGVEAVLGSESPAENYVSIYPFDVLDPDNFSALWINPFLLLAKQNKDSELWTQANSIKLAPKLISINETTLSAIVDELDVMEKVTEEDLENYCVEDLRAVFVRLALRMRNRLAETEAQQNEMNLLAREITAMQNMRRALEERKTQLEGGPTQERREKREPPAPLARTELPVPLMRGYSPPRKWEEKRKPIQRRYSPPEEKIPRRRSPARLKSPTPQVSRKSSPSSKSPLKQQKVTKPPIDESELSDGEILSD
;
A
#
# COMPACT_ATOMS: atom_id res chain seq x y z
N MET A 1 -3.63 -18.79 6.40
CA MET A 1 -4.15 -20.16 6.56
C MET A 1 -5.20 -20.15 7.65
N ASP A 2 -6.47 -19.99 7.28
CA ASP A 2 -7.58 -20.47 8.11
C ASP A 2 -7.45 -21.99 8.17
N ASP A 3 -6.62 -22.49 9.09
CA ASP A 3 -6.28 -23.90 9.23
C ASP A 3 -7.56 -24.73 9.41
N GLY A 4 -7.96 -25.46 8.36
CA GLY A 4 -8.98 -26.51 8.46
C GLY A 4 -10.11 -26.53 7.42
N LYS A 5 -10.22 -25.58 6.49
CA LYS A 5 -11.28 -25.64 5.45
C LYS A 5 -10.87 -26.49 4.25
N ILE A 6 -11.66 -27.53 3.99
CA ILE A 6 -11.60 -28.35 2.77
C ILE A 6 -12.79 -27.95 1.90
N ILE A 7 -12.55 -27.71 0.61
CA ILE A 7 -13.61 -27.53 -0.40
C ILE A 7 -13.56 -28.72 -1.35
N LEU A 8 -14.70 -29.39 -1.48
CA LEU A 8 -14.90 -30.46 -2.43
C LEU A 8 -15.34 -29.84 -3.76
N ILE A 9 -14.71 -30.29 -4.83
CA ILE A 9 -15.01 -29.92 -6.21
C ILE A 9 -15.60 -31.16 -6.85
N GLY A 10 -16.76 -31.01 -7.50
CA GLY A 10 -17.43 -32.11 -8.17
C GLY A 10 -16.73 -32.55 -9.46
N ASN A 11 -17.50 -33.21 -10.31
CA ASN A 11 -17.08 -33.65 -11.65
C ASN A 11 -17.17 -32.51 -12.67
N GLU A 12 -17.29 -32.82 -13.96
CA GLU A 12 -17.32 -31.82 -15.04
C GLU A 12 -18.51 -30.84 -15.02
N GLY A 13 -19.50 -31.06 -14.15
CA GLY A 13 -20.55 -30.07 -13.89
C GLY A 13 -20.12 -28.92 -12.98
N ASP A 14 -19.02 -29.06 -12.22
CA ASP A 14 -18.50 -28.03 -11.33
C ASP A 14 -17.68 -27.00 -12.10
N ILE A 15 -17.92 -25.72 -11.86
CA ILE A 15 -17.21 -24.63 -12.54
C ILE A 15 -15.69 -24.76 -12.41
N LEU A 16 -15.19 -25.24 -11.28
CA LEU A 16 -13.76 -25.38 -11.02
C LEU A 16 -13.12 -26.60 -11.72
N HIS A 17 -13.93 -27.54 -12.23
CA HIS A 17 -13.42 -28.71 -12.92
C HIS A 17 -12.88 -28.37 -14.32
N CYS A 18 -11.81 -29.05 -14.77
CA CYS A 18 -11.20 -28.80 -16.09
C CYS A 18 -12.13 -29.15 -17.27
N GLY A 19 -13.01 -30.12 -17.06
CA GLY A 19 -14.02 -30.54 -18.05
C GLY A 19 -15.25 -29.62 -18.13
N TYR A 20 -15.39 -28.63 -17.25
CA TYR A 20 -16.54 -27.71 -17.31
C TYR A 20 -16.62 -27.01 -18.66
N SER A 21 -17.83 -26.96 -19.22
CA SER A 21 -18.06 -26.45 -20.57
C SER A 21 -17.92 -24.92 -20.60
N HIS A 22 -16.73 -24.46 -20.95
CA HIS A 22 -16.43 -23.06 -21.24
C HIS A 22 -15.45 -22.97 -22.39
N THR A 23 -15.83 -22.26 -23.46
CA THR A 23 -15.04 -22.20 -24.70
C THR A 23 -13.79 -21.35 -24.51
N LEU A 24 -12.62 -21.95 -24.69
CA LEU A 24 -11.31 -21.29 -24.66
C LEU A 24 -10.89 -20.93 -26.08
N SER A 25 -10.27 -19.76 -26.25
CA SER A 25 -9.66 -19.33 -27.51
C SER A 25 -8.15 -19.27 -27.37
N ASP A 26 -7.41 -20.03 -28.17
CA ASP A 26 -5.95 -20.02 -28.19
C ASP A 26 -5.43 -20.20 -29.62
N GLY A 27 -4.46 -19.38 -30.03
CA GLY A 27 -3.88 -19.41 -31.38
C GLY A 27 -4.90 -19.28 -32.54
N GLY A 28 -6.05 -18.64 -32.30
CA GLY A 28 -7.15 -18.54 -33.27
C GLY A 28 -8.07 -19.76 -33.35
N LYS A 29 -7.79 -20.85 -32.61
CA LYS A 29 -8.64 -22.04 -32.47
C LYS A 29 -9.51 -21.94 -31.22
N ARG A 30 -10.64 -22.65 -31.22
CA ARG A 30 -11.59 -22.72 -30.10
C ARG A 30 -11.68 -24.12 -29.53
N TYR A 31 -11.63 -24.23 -28.21
CA TYR A 31 -11.68 -25.49 -27.47
C TYR A 31 -12.88 -25.47 -26.50
N PRO A 32 -13.76 -26.49 -26.48
CA PRO A 32 -14.98 -26.44 -25.65
C PRO A 32 -14.76 -26.46 -24.12
N SER A 33 -13.62 -26.95 -23.65
CA SER A 33 -13.21 -26.92 -22.24
C SER A 33 -11.68 -26.99 -22.12
N ALA A 34 -11.15 -26.83 -20.90
CA ALA A 34 -9.72 -27.00 -20.64
C ALA A 34 -9.28 -28.46 -20.87
N ASP A 35 -10.16 -29.43 -20.64
CA ASP A 35 -9.89 -30.85 -20.89
C ASP A 35 -9.77 -31.14 -22.40
N HIS A 36 -10.63 -30.52 -23.23
CA HIS A 36 -10.49 -30.58 -24.69
C HIS A 36 -9.18 -29.97 -25.17
N TYR A 37 -8.79 -28.81 -24.62
CA TYR A 37 -7.52 -28.18 -24.92
C TYR A 37 -6.35 -29.12 -24.62
N ALA A 38 -6.34 -29.71 -23.42
CA ALA A 38 -5.26 -30.57 -22.98
C ALA A 38 -5.08 -31.79 -23.90
N HIS A 39 -6.17 -32.50 -24.18
CA HIS A 39 -6.11 -33.68 -25.04
C HIS A 39 -5.86 -33.32 -26.51
N ALA A 40 -6.39 -32.21 -27.02
CA ALA A 40 -6.07 -31.74 -28.37
C ALA A 40 -4.57 -31.44 -28.53
N MET A 41 -3.94 -30.80 -27.54
CA MET A 41 -2.50 -30.50 -27.58
C MET A 41 -1.63 -31.77 -27.54
N ILE A 42 -2.01 -32.76 -26.74
CA ILE A 42 -1.32 -34.06 -26.72
C ILE A 42 -1.39 -34.72 -28.10
N LEU A 43 -2.58 -34.84 -28.69
CA LEU A 43 -2.74 -35.48 -30.00
C LEU A 43 -2.00 -34.70 -31.10
N THR A 44 -2.05 -33.37 -31.06
CA THR A 44 -1.32 -32.50 -32.00
C THR A 44 0.18 -32.74 -31.91
N GLN A 45 0.75 -32.82 -30.70
CA GLN A 45 2.19 -33.04 -30.54
C GLN A 45 2.65 -34.44 -30.91
N LEU A 46 1.78 -35.43 -30.76
CA LEU A 46 2.03 -36.79 -31.23
C LEU A 46 1.90 -36.91 -32.76
N GLY A 47 1.55 -35.82 -33.45
CA GLY A 47 1.50 -35.75 -34.91
C GLY A 47 0.23 -36.32 -35.52
N LEU A 48 -0.86 -36.43 -34.74
CA LEU A 48 -2.14 -36.89 -35.28
C LEU A 48 -2.80 -35.82 -36.14
N ASP A 49 -3.55 -36.28 -37.14
CA ASP A 49 -4.17 -35.45 -38.16
C ASP A 49 -5.25 -34.51 -37.59
N GLU A 50 -5.39 -33.33 -38.21
CA GLU A 50 -6.29 -32.28 -37.69
C GLU A 50 -7.77 -32.69 -37.71
N ALA A 51 -8.15 -33.61 -38.60
CA ALA A 51 -9.48 -34.20 -38.64
C ALA A 51 -9.83 -34.99 -37.36
N LEU A 52 -8.86 -35.69 -36.77
CA LEU A 52 -9.06 -36.45 -35.53
C LEU A 52 -9.18 -35.51 -34.32
N ILE A 53 -8.45 -34.39 -34.36
CA ILE A 53 -8.58 -33.34 -33.34
C ILE A 53 -9.99 -32.74 -33.39
N LEU A 54 -10.52 -32.45 -34.59
CA LEU A 54 -11.90 -31.97 -34.74
C LEU A 54 -12.93 -32.97 -34.20
N GLU A 55 -12.71 -34.28 -34.40
CA GLU A 55 -13.58 -35.32 -33.82
C GLU A 55 -13.56 -35.28 -32.29
N LEU A 56 -12.39 -35.13 -31.68
CA LEU A 56 -12.25 -34.96 -30.23
C LEU A 56 -13.01 -33.72 -29.73
N LEU A 57 -12.91 -32.59 -30.44
CA LEU A 57 -13.58 -31.33 -30.08
C LEU A 57 -15.11 -31.40 -30.16
N CYS A 58 -15.68 -32.37 -30.86
CA CYS A 58 -17.12 -32.62 -30.91
C CYS A 58 -17.62 -33.56 -29.82
N THR A 59 -16.73 -34.09 -28.98
CA THR A 59 -17.07 -35.07 -27.94
C THR A 59 -17.60 -34.36 -26.69
N SER A 60 -18.41 -35.05 -25.88
CA SER A 60 -18.82 -34.52 -24.57
C SER A 60 -17.60 -34.43 -23.65
N SER A 61 -17.50 -33.40 -22.80
CA SER A 61 -16.36 -33.25 -21.86
C SER A 61 -16.13 -34.48 -20.99
N ALA A 62 -17.20 -35.20 -20.63
CA ALA A 62 -17.13 -36.43 -19.84
C ALA A 62 -16.34 -37.55 -20.51
N ASP A 63 -16.38 -37.59 -21.85
CA ASP A 63 -15.86 -38.70 -22.65
C ASP A 63 -14.55 -38.34 -23.36
N VAL A 64 -14.07 -37.09 -23.25
CA VAL A 64 -12.83 -36.61 -23.89
C VAL A 64 -11.64 -37.52 -23.57
N PRO A 65 -11.36 -37.90 -22.31
CA PRO A 65 -10.19 -38.73 -22.02
C PRO A 65 -10.28 -40.13 -22.65
N ILE A 66 -11.49 -40.68 -22.72
CA ILE A 66 -11.76 -42.00 -23.31
C ILE A 66 -11.59 -41.92 -24.82
N LYS A 67 -12.21 -40.92 -25.45
CA LYS A 67 -12.12 -40.72 -26.90
C LYS A 67 -10.70 -40.39 -27.34
N ALA A 68 -9.97 -39.58 -26.58
CA ALA A 68 -8.56 -39.28 -26.86
C ALA A 68 -7.68 -40.54 -26.83
N ARG A 69 -7.88 -41.44 -25.84
CA ARG A 69 -7.17 -42.73 -25.81
C ARG A 69 -7.55 -43.62 -26.98
N GLN A 70 -8.82 -43.64 -27.36
CA GLN A 70 -9.30 -44.42 -28.49
C GLN A 70 -8.68 -43.94 -29.81
N LEU A 71 -8.72 -42.62 -30.06
CA LEU A 71 -8.09 -42.00 -31.22
C LEU A 71 -6.58 -42.25 -31.26
N LEU A 72 -5.91 -42.19 -30.10
CA LEU A 72 -4.48 -42.46 -30.00
C LEU A 72 -4.15 -43.94 -30.27
N GLN A 73 -4.93 -44.89 -29.74
CA GLN A 73 -4.74 -46.32 -29.99
C GLN A 73 -4.94 -46.68 -31.46
N GLU A 74 -5.94 -46.07 -32.11
CA GLU A 74 -6.23 -46.28 -33.53
C GLU A 74 -5.16 -45.66 -34.45
N ASN A 75 -4.44 -44.64 -33.98
CA ASN A 75 -3.46 -43.86 -34.75
C ASN A 75 -2.10 -43.77 -34.04
N MET A 76 -1.62 -44.90 -33.51
CA MET A 76 -0.38 -44.93 -32.72
C MET A 76 0.85 -44.49 -33.55
N PRO A 77 1.69 -43.58 -33.04
CA PRO A 77 2.94 -43.21 -33.69
C PRO A 77 3.86 -44.42 -33.90
N THR A 78 4.51 -44.49 -35.05
CA THR A 78 5.41 -45.60 -35.41
C THR A 78 6.50 -45.81 -34.36
N GLY A 79 6.62 -47.03 -33.85
CA GLY A 79 7.64 -47.42 -32.86
C GLY A 79 7.24 -47.22 -31.41
N HIS A 80 6.05 -46.66 -31.15
CA HIS A 80 5.51 -46.53 -29.82
C HIS A 80 4.37 -47.55 -29.59
N ASP A 81 4.19 -47.94 -28.33
CA ASP A 81 2.96 -48.53 -27.81
C ASP A 81 2.43 -47.68 -26.63
N MET A 82 1.23 -48.01 -26.11
CA MET A 82 0.65 -47.28 -24.97
C MET A 82 1.53 -47.31 -23.72
N ASN A 83 2.34 -48.36 -23.52
CA ASN A 83 3.23 -48.47 -22.36
C ASN A 83 4.44 -47.53 -22.50
N SER A 84 5.01 -47.44 -23.71
CA SER A 84 6.14 -46.58 -24.02
C SER A 84 5.79 -45.10 -23.88
N LEU A 85 4.54 -44.73 -24.20
CA LEU A 85 4.06 -43.36 -24.09
C LEU A 85 3.47 -43.02 -22.72
N ALA A 86 3.29 -43.98 -21.81
CA ALA A 86 2.57 -43.77 -20.55
C ALA A 86 3.13 -42.58 -19.74
N SER A 87 4.45 -42.49 -19.57
CA SER A 87 5.08 -41.39 -18.83
C SER A 87 4.93 -40.04 -19.54
N TYR A 88 5.05 -40.01 -20.86
CA TYR A 88 4.85 -38.80 -21.66
C TYR A 88 3.39 -38.33 -21.61
N LEU A 89 2.42 -39.25 -21.76
CA LEU A 89 0.99 -38.94 -21.70
C LEU A 89 0.63 -38.37 -20.34
N GLN A 90 1.12 -38.96 -19.25
CA GLN A 90 0.90 -38.48 -17.89
C GLN A 90 1.45 -37.05 -17.71
N THR A 91 2.71 -36.83 -18.07
CA THR A 91 3.37 -35.53 -17.92
C THR A 91 2.73 -34.45 -18.80
N SER A 92 2.41 -34.78 -20.04
CA SER A 92 1.80 -33.86 -21.01
C SER A 92 0.38 -33.50 -20.61
N ARG A 93 -0.40 -34.46 -20.11
CA ARG A 93 -1.74 -34.22 -19.57
C ARG A 93 -1.70 -33.22 -18.44
N GLN A 94 -0.78 -33.36 -17.50
CA GLN A 94 -0.59 -32.40 -16.41
C GLN A 94 -0.23 -31.00 -16.92
N SER A 95 0.78 -30.91 -17.79
CA SER A 95 1.26 -29.64 -18.34
C SER A 95 0.18 -28.89 -19.12
N TYR A 96 -0.51 -29.57 -20.05
CA TYR A 96 -1.54 -28.92 -20.87
C TYR A 96 -2.84 -28.65 -20.14
N THR A 97 -3.19 -29.44 -19.12
CA THR A 97 -4.32 -29.12 -18.25
C THR A 97 -4.04 -27.82 -17.50
N MET A 98 -2.84 -27.65 -16.92
CA MET A 98 -2.44 -26.40 -16.27
C MET A 98 -2.49 -25.21 -17.25
N GLN A 99 -1.97 -25.39 -18.47
CA GLN A 99 -1.98 -24.33 -19.48
C GLN A 99 -3.40 -23.96 -19.94
N GLY A 100 -4.28 -24.95 -20.14
CA GLY A 100 -5.68 -24.73 -20.44
C GLY A 100 -6.42 -23.98 -19.33
N LEU A 101 -6.14 -24.32 -18.06
CA LEU A 101 -6.70 -23.61 -16.90
C LEU A 101 -6.19 -22.16 -16.79
N ARG A 102 -4.91 -21.90 -17.11
CA ARG A 102 -4.36 -20.52 -17.17
C ARG A 102 -5.10 -19.67 -18.19
N ILE A 103 -5.29 -20.19 -19.41
CA ILE A 103 -6.06 -19.51 -20.45
C ILE A 103 -7.50 -19.26 -19.97
N ARG A 104 -8.10 -20.26 -19.30
CA ARG A 104 -9.46 -20.13 -18.76
C ARG A 104 -9.58 -19.03 -17.72
N VAL A 105 -8.64 -18.90 -16.79
CA VAL A 105 -8.63 -17.79 -15.82
C VAL A 105 -8.69 -16.43 -16.50
N GLU A 106 -7.98 -16.27 -17.62
CA GLU A 106 -7.93 -14.98 -18.33
C GLU A 106 -9.20 -14.69 -19.14
N GLN A 107 -9.96 -15.71 -19.53
CA GLN A 107 -11.14 -15.59 -20.40
C GLN A 107 -12.49 -15.77 -19.66
N ASP A 108 -12.50 -16.44 -18.51
CA ASP A 108 -13.67 -16.81 -17.73
C ASP A 108 -13.66 -16.12 -16.35
N ALA A 109 -14.23 -14.92 -16.29
CA ALA A 109 -14.32 -14.16 -15.04
C ALA A 109 -15.13 -14.88 -13.94
N ALA A 110 -16.05 -15.78 -14.31
CA ALA A 110 -16.82 -16.56 -13.33
C ALA A 110 -15.96 -17.67 -12.71
N PHE A 111 -15.13 -18.33 -13.51
CA PHE A 111 -14.14 -19.29 -13.02
C PHE A 111 -13.11 -18.62 -12.11
N GLU A 112 -12.54 -17.49 -12.53
CA GLU A 112 -11.57 -16.75 -11.73
C GLU A 112 -12.17 -16.35 -10.38
N LYS A 113 -13.41 -15.82 -10.39
CA LYS A 113 -14.11 -15.45 -9.16
C LYS A 113 -14.34 -16.66 -8.25
N ALA A 114 -14.87 -17.77 -8.79
CA ALA A 114 -15.10 -18.99 -8.03
C ALA A 114 -13.80 -19.53 -7.42
N LEU A 115 -12.69 -19.46 -8.17
CA LEU A 115 -11.38 -19.91 -7.71
C LEU A 115 -10.86 -19.04 -6.56
N MET A 116 -10.97 -17.72 -6.66
CA MET A 116 -10.52 -16.80 -5.61
C MET A 116 -11.40 -16.87 -4.35
N ASP A 117 -12.71 -17.11 -4.51
CA ASP A 117 -13.65 -17.27 -3.39
C ASP A 117 -13.31 -18.48 -2.49
N THR A 118 -12.48 -19.42 -2.98
CA THR A 118 -11.99 -20.55 -2.16
C THR A 118 -10.96 -20.16 -1.10
N LYS A 119 -10.39 -18.94 -1.14
CA LYS A 119 -9.40 -18.42 -0.18
C LYS A 119 -8.23 -19.38 0.05
N ASP A 120 -7.93 -19.73 1.30
CA ASP A 120 -6.83 -20.63 1.68
C ASP A 120 -7.25 -22.10 1.76
N ALA A 121 -8.46 -22.46 1.32
CA ALA A 121 -8.97 -23.82 1.48
C ALA A 121 -8.17 -24.85 0.68
N LEU A 122 -8.09 -26.07 1.23
CA LEU A 122 -7.59 -27.25 0.52
C LEU A 122 -8.64 -27.69 -0.50
N LEU A 123 -8.26 -27.74 -1.78
CA LEU A 123 -9.15 -28.12 -2.87
C LEU A 123 -9.02 -29.61 -3.18
N ILE A 124 -10.11 -30.35 -3.05
CA ILE A 124 -10.18 -31.79 -3.32
C ILE A 124 -11.18 -32.05 -4.45
N VAL A 125 -10.72 -32.65 -5.54
CA VAL A 125 -11.53 -32.96 -6.71
C VAL A 125 -12.08 -34.38 -6.60
N CYS A 126 -13.37 -34.48 -6.34
CA CYS A 126 -14.13 -35.71 -6.15
C CYS A 126 -14.65 -36.25 -7.50
N ASP A 127 -13.73 -36.69 -8.38
CA ASP A 127 -14.09 -37.45 -9.58
C ASP A 127 -13.82 -38.95 -9.37
N ALA A 128 -14.88 -39.75 -9.39
CA ALA A 128 -14.82 -41.21 -9.26
C ALA A 128 -14.16 -41.91 -10.46
N ARG A 129 -14.11 -41.26 -11.64
CA ARG A 129 -13.53 -41.85 -12.87
C ARG A 129 -12.05 -41.55 -13.03
N ASP A 130 -11.51 -40.57 -12.29
CA ASP A 130 -10.14 -40.12 -12.43
C ASP A 130 -9.42 -40.07 -11.08
N ASN A 131 -8.50 -41.01 -10.87
CA ASN A 131 -7.64 -41.08 -9.68
C ASN A 131 -6.30 -40.35 -9.83
N GLU A 132 -6.07 -39.71 -10.98
CA GLU A 132 -4.88 -38.91 -11.26
C GLU A 132 -5.19 -37.42 -11.07
N LEU A 133 -6.13 -36.87 -11.83
CA LEU A 133 -6.57 -35.49 -11.68
C LEU A 133 -7.45 -35.32 -10.44
N GLY A 134 -8.32 -36.29 -10.16
CA GLY A 134 -9.14 -36.35 -8.95
C GLY A 134 -8.61 -37.32 -7.90
N ILE A 135 -9.40 -37.54 -6.86
CA ILE A 135 -9.12 -38.54 -5.81
C ILE A 135 -9.65 -39.94 -6.14
N GLY A 136 -10.37 -40.14 -7.25
CA GLY A 136 -10.96 -41.45 -7.60
C GLY A 136 -12.18 -41.83 -6.76
N MET A 137 -12.84 -40.87 -6.12
CA MET A 137 -14.06 -41.05 -5.32
C MET A 137 -15.02 -39.89 -5.59
N ASP A 138 -16.33 -40.15 -5.55
CA ASP A 138 -17.34 -39.08 -5.48
C ASP A 138 -17.39 -38.44 -4.09
N GLU A 139 -18.11 -37.32 -3.97
CA GLU A 139 -18.18 -36.51 -2.75
C GLU A 139 -18.72 -37.31 -1.55
N ASP A 140 -19.80 -38.07 -1.74
CA ASP A 140 -20.43 -38.85 -0.67
C ASP A 140 -19.49 -39.94 -0.16
N THR A 141 -18.87 -40.68 -1.07
CA THR A 141 -17.90 -41.74 -0.76
C THR A 141 -16.67 -41.19 -0.05
N PHE A 142 -16.19 -40.01 -0.46
CA PHE A 142 -15.03 -39.37 0.17
C PHE A 142 -15.32 -38.88 1.59
N VAL A 143 -16.50 -38.29 1.83
CA VAL A 143 -16.92 -37.85 3.16
C VAL A 143 -17.07 -39.04 4.11
N ASP A 144 -17.70 -40.12 3.67
CA ASP A 144 -17.82 -41.36 4.44
C ASP A 144 -16.46 -41.98 4.76
N TRP A 145 -15.54 -41.95 3.78
CA TRP A 145 -14.17 -42.43 3.97
C TRP A 145 -13.40 -41.59 5.00
N MET A 146 -13.46 -40.25 4.92
CA MET A 146 -12.83 -39.37 5.91
C MET A 146 -13.38 -39.61 7.32
N ALA A 147 -14.69 -39.79 7.46
CA ALA A 147 -15.33 -40.06 8.74
C ALA A 147 -14.89 -41.41 9.33
N LYS A 148 -14.77 -42.43 8.49
CA LYS A 148 -14.33 -43.77 8.90
C LYS A 148 -12.86 -43.80 9.33
N GLU A 149 -11.97 -43.18 8.55
CA GLU A 149 -10.53 -43.16 8.79
C GLU A 149 -10.09 -42.05 9.78
N LYS A 150 -11.04 -41.19 10.22
CA LYS A 150 -10.80 -40.05 11.14
C LYS A 150 -9.70 -39.12 10.66
N VAL A 151 -9.74 -38.80 9.37
CA VAL A 151 -8.76 -37.93 8.72
C VAL A 151 -9.16 -36.47 8.94
N ASP A 152 -8.20 -35.63 9.33
CA ASP A 152 -8.36 -34.19 9.39
C ASP A 152 -7.71 -33.48 8.18
N ALA A 153 -7.98 -32.19 8.01
CA ALA A 153 -7.47 -31.41 6.89
C ALA A 153 -5.94 -31.34 6.85
N ALA A 154 -5.28 -31.36 8.02
CA ALA A 154 -3.82 -31.34 8.12
C ALA A 154 -3.21 -32.65 7.60
N MET A 155 -3.77 -33.80 8.00
CA MET A 155 -3.32 -35.11 7.55
C MET A 155 -3.61 -35.32 6.06
N LEU A 156 -4.78 -34.89 5.58
CA LEU A 156 -5.10 -34.92 4.16
C LEU A 156 -4.12 -34.04 3.36
N GLY A 157 -3.88 -32.80 3.81
CA GLY A 157 -2.91 -31.89 3.21
C GLY A 157 -1.48 -32.45 3.18
N HIS A 158 -1.09 -33.22 4.20
CA HIS A 158 0.19 -33.91 4.22
C HIS A 158 0.28 -34.98 3.10
N TRP A 159 -0.74 -35.82 2.94
CA TRP A 159 -0.77 -36.84 1.88
C TRP A 159 -0.85 -36.25 0.47
N MET A 160 -1.43 -35.06 0.31
CA MET A 160 -1.42 -34.36 -0.98
C MET A 160 -0.04 -33.83 -1.37
N ARG A 161 0.84 -33.56 -0.40
CA ARG A 161 2.23 -33.13 -0.66
C ARG A 161 3.21 -34.30 -0.73
N ASN A 162 2.93 -35.37 0.00
CA ASN A 162 3.80 -36.54 0.13
C ASN A 162 3.07 -37.81 -0.28
N GLU A 163 3.53 -38.44 -1.36
CA GLU A 163 3.01 -39.74 -1.79
C GLU A 163 3.33 -40.86 -0.79
N ARG A 164 4.42 -40.71 -0.04
CA ARG A 164 4.85 -41.71 0.95
C ARG A 164 3.84 -41.80 2.09
N GLY A 165 3.18 -42.96 2.20
CA GLY A 165 2.20 -43.24 3.24
C GLY A 165 0.79 -42.76 2.93
N ARG A 166 0.52 -42.26 1.71
CA ARG A 166 -0.84 -41.98 1.25
C ARG A 166 -1.63 -43.29 1.15
N PRO A 167 -2.89 -43.35 1.66
CA PRO A 167 -3.74 -44.52 1.52
C PRO A 167 -3.96 -44.89 0.05
N PRO A 168 -3.92 -46.18 -0.32
CA PRO A 168 -4.04 -46.61 -1.71
C PRO A 168 -5.41 -46.33 -2.33
N GLN A 169 -6.45 -46.11 -1.50
CA GLN A 169 -7.77 -45.71 -1.97
C GLN A 169 -7.85 -44.24 -2.39
N LEU A 170 -6.88 -43.42 -1.99
CA LEU A 170 -6.87 -41.98 -2.23
C LEU A 170 -6.00 -41.66 -3.45
N GLY A 171 -6.63 -41.14 -4.51
CA GLY A 171 -5.95 -40.69 -5.73
C GLY A 171 -5.02 -39.50 -5.53
N HIS A 172 -4.50 -38.96 -6.63
CA HIS A 172 -3.44 -37.95 -6.60
C HIS A 172 -3.95 -36.52 -6.47
N ASN A 173 -5.21 -36.25 -6.84
CA ASN A 173 -5.81 -34.92 -6.75
C ASN A 173 -4.98 -33.82 -7.45
N GLN A 174 -4.36 -34.14 -8.59
CA GLN A 174 -3.51 -33.19 -9.31
C GLN A 174 -4.27 -31.93 -9.74
N LEU A 175 -5.55 -32.06 -10.13
CA LEU A 175 -6.36 -30.90 -10.49
C LEU A 175 -6.59 -29.98 -9.28
N GLY A 176 -6.86 -30.54 -8.09
CA GLY A 176 -6.95 -29.75 -6.86
C GLY A 176 -5.65 -28.97 -6.59
N TYR A 177 -4.50 -29.62 -6.77
CA TYR A 177 -3.18 -28.96 -6.69
C TYR A 177 -3.02 -27.86 -7.73
N PHE A 178 -3.39 -28.11 -8.99
CA PHE A 178 -3.29 -27.12 -10.07
C PHE A 178 -4.14 -25.90 -9.80
N LEU A 179 -5.37 -26.08 -9.32
CA LEU A 179 -6.26 -24.98 -8.96
C LEU A 179 -5.69 -24.16 -7.80
N MET A 180 -5.13 -24.80 -6.77
CA MET A 180 -4.48 -24.08 -5.66
C MET A 180 -3.26 -23.29 -6.14
N TRP A 181 -2.44 -23.87 -7.03
CA TRP A 181 -1.29 -23.18 -7.62
C TRP A 181 -1.72 -22.00 -8.50
N LEU A 182 -2.74 -22.20 -9.33
CA LEU A 182 -3.28 -21.17 -10.19
C LEU A 182 -3.93 -20.03 -9.39
N ARG A 183 -4.62 -20.36 -8.29
CA ARG A 183 -5.13 -19.39 -7.30
C ARG A 183 -4.00 -18.54 -6.73
N TYR A 184 -2.88 -19.16 -6.35
CA TYR A 184 -1.69 -18.45 -5.90
C TYR A 184 -1.13 -17.55 -7.01
N GLU A 185 -0.95 -18.07 -8.23
CA GLU A 185 -0.42 -17.31 -9.38
C GLU A 185 -1.28 -16.08 -9.72
N VAL A 186 -2.62 -16.22 -9.69
CA VAL A 186 -3.57 -15.12 -9.91
C VAL A 186 -3.49 -14.10 -8.77
N SER A 187 -3.45 -14.56 -7.52
CA SER A 187 -3.29 -13.69 -6.35
C SER A 187 -1.99 -12.88 -6.43
N GLU A 188 -0.87 -13.53 -6.77
CA GLU A 188 0.42 -12.87 -6.95
C GLU A 188 0.40 -11.86 -8.09
N LYS A 189 -0.21 -12.21 -9.24
CA LYS A 189 -0.32 -11.29 -10.39
C LYS A 189 -1.14 -10.04 -10.02
N LYS A 190 -2.25 -10.21 -9.30
CA LYS A 190 -3.07 -9.09 -8.79
C LYS A 190 -2.29 -8.25 -7.78
N ARG A 191 -1.62 -8.88 -6.82
CA ARG A 191 -0.81 -8.20 -5.82
C ARG A 191 0.33 -7.40 -6.46
N ALA A 192 1.04 -7.98 -7.43
CA ALA A 192 2.09 -7.29 -8.17
C ALA A 192 1.56 -6.07 -8.95
N ALA A 193 0.35 -6.14 -9.50
CA ALA A 193 -0.29 -5.02 -10.18
C ALA A 193 -0.71 -3.89 -9.23
N LEU A 194 -1.06 -4.21 -7.97
CA LEU A 194 -1.33 -3.22 -6.92
C LEU A 194 -0.03 -2.64 -6.32
N LEU A 195 1.06 -3.41 -6.38
CA LEU A 195 2.39 -3.03 -5.90
C LEU A 195 3.25 -2.32 -6.95
N SER A 196 2.66 -1.88 -8.06
CA SER A 196 3.33 -1.14 -9.14
C SER A 196 2.47 0.03 -9.61
N THR A 197 3.12 1.05 -10.20
CA THR A 197 2.39 2.16 -10.83
C THR A 197 1.80 1.69 -12.16
N GLN A 198 0.48 1.86 -12.31
CA GLN A 198 -0.23 1.62 -13.57
C GLN A 198 -0.30 2.90 -14.41
N SER A 199 -0.11 2.78 -15.72
CA SER A 199 -0.21 3.90 -16.65
C SER A 199 -1.66 4.14 -17.09
N ILE A 200 -1.99 5.42 -17.25
CA ILE A 200 -3.24 5.93 -17.79
C ILE A 200 -2.91 6.69 -19.06
N GLU A 201 -3.42 6.25 -20.21
CA GLU A 201 -3.23 6.96 -21.47
C GLU A 201 -4.05 8.25 -21.51
N VAL A 202 -3.42 9.36 -21.91
CA VAL A 202 -4.02 10.69 -21.98
C VAL A 202 -3.48 11.46 -23.19
N ASP A 203 -4.23 12.47 -23.63
CA ASP A 203 -3.83 13.33 -24.73
C ASP A 203 -2.81 14.38 -24.28
N GLY A 204 -1.67 14.46 -24.96
CA GLY A 204 -0.61 15.44 -24.76
C GLY A 204 -0.93 16.83 -25.33
N ILE A 205 -0.01 17.78 -25.12
CA ILE A 205 -0.11 19.16 -25.62
C ILE A 205 0.26 19.29 -27.11
N SER A 206 1.12 18.41 -27.63
CA SER A 206 1.56 18.44 -29.01
C SER A 206 0.52 17.75 -29.89
N THR A 207 0.33 18.29 -31.11
CA THR A 207 -0.42 17.60 -32.17
C THR A 207 0.53 16.93 -33.13
N ASP A 208 0.13 15.79 -33.68
CA ASP A 208 0.84 15.10 -34.74
C ASP A 208 0.60 15.78 -36.12
N GLN A 209 1.08 15.15 -37.19
CA GLN A 209 0.92 15.66 -38.57
C GLN A 209 -0.54 15.65 -39.05
N ASN A 210 -1.40 14.84 -38.43
CA ASN A 210 -2.83 14.75 -38.74
C ASN A 210 -3.66 15.75 -37.92
N GLY A 211 -3.03 16.46 -36.98
CA GLY A 211 -3.69 17.38 -36.06
C GLY A 211 -4.24 16.70 -34.81
N ASP A 212 -4.02 15.39 -34.65
CA ASP A 212 -4.46 14.64 -33.47
C ASP A 212 -3.47 14.83 -32.33
N ALA A 213 -3.98 14.86 -31.09
CA ALA A 213 -3.12 15.02 -29.93
C ALA A 213 -2.23 13.78 -29.73
N VAL A 214 -0.93 14.01 -29.51
CA VAL A 214 0.04 12.95 -29.23
C VAL A 214 -0.33 12.26 -27.92
N LYS A 215 -0.53 10.93 -27.94
CA LYS A 215 -0.81 10.16 -26.72
C LYS A 215 0.41 10.13 -25.80
N THR A 216 0.18 10.32 -24.51
CA THR A 216 1.18 10.19 -23.44
C THR A 216 0.59 9.37 -22.27
N ALA A 217 1.40 9.10 -21.26
CA ALA A 217 1.01 8.31 -20.09
C ALA A 217 1.13 9.15 -18.80
N THR A 218 0.09 9.05 -17.97
CA THR A 218 0.04 9.60 -16.62
C THR A 218 -0.34 8.52 -15.59
N SER A 219 -0.43 8.87 -14.31
CA SER A 219 -0.94 8.05 -13.22
C SER A 219 -1.52 8.97 -12.14
N ASP A 220 -2.04 8.41 -11.05
CA ASP A 220 -2.51 9.21 -9.92
C ASP A 220 -1.41 9.91 -9.13
N LEU A 221 -0.13 9.60 -9.36
CA LEU A 221 0.98 10.28 -8.67
C LEU A 221 1.19 11.68 -9.24
N VAL A 222 1.17 12.71 -8.38
CA VAL A 222 1.57 14.08 -8.73
C VAL A 222 2.97 14.36 -8.19
N LEU A 223 3.87 14.86 -9.04
CA LEU A 223 5.21 15.31 -8.65
C LEU A 223 5.44 16.76 -9.08
N SER A 224 5.91 17.58 -8.15
CA SER A 224 6.37 18.93 -8.42
C SER A 224 7.84 18.94 -8.84
N LEU A 225 8.20 19.87 -9.73
CA LEU A 225 9.58 20.09 -10.19
C LEU A 225 10.38 20.86 -9.12
N GLN A 226 10.55 20.23 -7.97
CA GLN A 226 11.27 20.71 -6.79
C GLN A 226 12.28 19.65 -6.32
N GLY A 227 13.24 20.05 -5.50
CA GLY A 227 14.25 19.16 -4.94
C GLY A 227 15.07 18.47 -6.02
N ILE A 228 15.13 17.14 -5.97
CA ILE A 228 15.85 16.35 -6.96
C ILE A 228 15.28 16.51 -8.39
N PHE A 229 14.00 16.86 -8.53
CA PHE A 229 13.34 17.06 -9.82
C PHE A 229 13.43 18.49 -10.34
N ARG A 230 13.91 19.44 -9.53
CA ARG A 230 14.10 20.85 -9.92
C ARG A 230 14.87 21.01 -11.24
N PRO A 231 15.91 20.23 -11.55
CA PRO A 231 16.63 20.34 -12.82
C PRO A 231 15.80 20.11 -14.08
N LEU A 232 14.64 19.45 -13.95
CA LEU A 232 13.72 19.23 -15.06
C LEU A 232 12.96 20.50 -15.45
N SER A 233 12.88 21.53 -14.61
CA SER A 233 12.18 22.78 -14.93
C SER A 233 12.87 23.55 -16.06
N ASN A 234 12.09 24.30 -16.85
CA ASN A 234 12.61 25.30 -17.81
C ASN A 234 13.26 26.51 -17.10
N TYR A 235 12.89 26.74 -15.83
CA TYR A 235 13.43 27.80 -14.98
C TYR A 235 14.68 27.39 -14.22
N PHE A 236 15.14 26.14 -14.36
CA PHE A 236 16.42 25.73 -13.78
C PHE A 236 17.59 26.20 -14.66
N ALA A 237 18.58 26.83 -14.03
CA ALA A 237 19.76 27.40 -14.69
C ALA A 237 20.79 26.33 -15.11
N LEU A 238 20.40 25.45 -16.05
CA LEU A 238 21.30 24.50 -16.69
C LEU A 238 21.71 25.00 -18.07
N SER A 239 23.01 25.27 -18.24
CA SER A 239 23.52 25.72 -19.52
C SER A 239 23.50 24.61 -20.57
N PHE A 240 23.11 24.94 -21.79
CA PHE A 240 23.15 24.04 -22.94
C PHE A 240 23.52 24.80 -24.22
N ASP A 241 24.10 24.09 -25.17
CA ASP A 241 24.44 24.63 -26.47
C ASP A 241 23.30 24.40 -27.45
N MET A 242 22.96 25.41 -28.25
CA MET A 242 21.95 25.30 -29.28
C MET A 242 22.33 26.19 -30.46
N LYS A 243 22.42 25.59 -31.67
CA LYS A 243 22.86 26.30 -32.90
C LYS A 243 24.20 27.02 -32.75
N GLY A 244 25.16 26.40 -32.05
CA GLY A 244 26.51 26.92 -31.86
C GLY A 244 26.66 27.99 -30.77
N GLU A 245 25.57 28.40 -30.11
CA GLU A 245 25.61 29.33 -28.98
C GLU A 245 25.25 28.64 -27.68
N LYS A 246 25.91 29.05 -26.59
CA LYS A 246 25.63 28.58 -25.24
C LYS A 246 24.58 29.47 -24.58
N TYR A 247 23.53 28.85 -24.05
CA TYR A 247 22.45 29.52 -23.33
C TYR A 247 22.42 29.03 -21.89
N ARG A 248 22.12 29.93 -20.95
CA ARG A 248 22.09 29.62 -19.51
C ARG A 248 20.89 28.79 -19.07
N SER A 249 19.75 28.95 -19.74
CA SER A 249 18.53 28.18 -19.50
C SER A 249 17.59 28.25 -20.71
N VAL A 250 16.49 27.49 -20.65
CA VAL A 250 15.46 27.46 -21.70
C VAL A 250 14.82 28.83 -21.87
N GLU A 251 14.57 29.56 -20.77
CA GLU A 251 14.03 30.92 -20.82
C GLU A 251 15.00 31.90 -21.48
N HIS A 252 16.31 31.79 -21.23
CA HIS A 252 17.30 32.66 -21.89
C HIS A 252 17.30 32.47 -23.41
N TYR A 253 17.23 31.23 -23.89
CA TYR A 253 17.11 30.95 -25.32
C TYR A 253 15.82 31.55 -25.89
N ALA A 254 14.67 31.25 -25.27
CA ALA A 254 13.37 31.65 -25.80
C ALA A 254 13.22 33.18 -25.87
N TYR A 255 13.66 33.91 -24.84
CA TYR A 255 13.60 35.37 -24.83
C TYR A 255 14.66 36.03 -25.71
N GLN A 256 15.85 35.43 -25.87
CA GLN A 256 16.81 35.93 -26.87
C GLN A 256 16.22 35.84 -28.28
N ARG A 257 15.57 34.72 -28.65
CA ARG A 257 14.88 34.59 -29.94
C ARG A 257 13.72 35.58 -30.12
N LEU A 258 13.03 35.93 -29.03
CA LEU A 258 12.02 36.98 -29.03
C LEU A 258 12.64 38.35 -29.31
N PHE A 259 13.78 38.65 -28.68
CA PHE A 259 14.50 39.92 -28.87
C PHE A 259 15.03 40.04 -30.31
N ASP A 260 15.60 38.95 -30.84
CA ASP A 260 16.02 38.87 -32.25
C ASP A 260 14.84 39.14 -33.19
N ALA A 261 13.69 38.52 -32.92
CA ALA A 261 12.49 38.67 -33.74
C ALA A 261 11.87 40.07 -33.66
N LEU A 262 12.11 40.79 -32.56
CA LEU A 262 11.74 42.20 -32.36
C LEU A 262 12.82 43.17 -32.85
N ARG A 263 13.96 42.67 -33.34
CA ARG A 263 15.12 43.46 -33.82
C ARG A 263 15.65 44.44 -32.77
N LEU A 264 15.72 43.98 -31.52
CA LEU A 264 16.36 44.73 -30.44
C LEU A 264 17.89 44.70 -30.58
N ASP A 265 18.55 45.70 -30.00
CA ASP A 265 20.01 45.84 -30.04
C ASP A 265 20.72 44.84 -29.11
N ASP A 266 22.00 44.58 -29.40
CA ASP A 266 22.83 43.62 -28.66
C ASP A 266 22.91 43.95 -27.15
N LYS A 267 22.85 45.23 -26.78
CA LYS A 267 22.82 45.65 -25.37
C LYS A 267 21.56 45.18 -24.65
N CYS A 268 20.42 45.13 -25.32
CA CYS A 268 19.19 44.57 -24.76
C CYS A 268 19.28 43.05 -24.63
N ILE A 269 19.88 42.37 -25.62
CA ILE A 269 20.13 40.93 -25.57
C ILE A 269 21.07 40.58 -24.40
N GLU A 270 22.13 41.37 -24.19
CA GLU A 270 23.07 41.18 -23.09
C GLU A 270 22.39 41.26 -21.71
N LYS A 271 21.42 42.17 -21.52
CA LYS A 271 20.61 42.22 -20.28
C LYS A 271 19.87 40.92 -20.00
N ILE A 272 19.34 40.28 -21.03
CA ILE A 272 18.69 38.96 -20.89
C ILE A 272 19.74 37.91 -20.55
N ARG A 273 20.85 37.84 -21.30
CA ARG A 273 21.93 36.84 -21.08
C ARG A 273 22.59 36.93 -19.69
N THR A 274 22.65 38.13 -19.11
CA THR A 274 23.26 38.38 -17.80
C THR A 274 22.29 38.23 -16.63
N THR A 275 21.00 37.99 -16.89
CA THR A 275 20.02 37.75 -15.82
C THR A 275 20.39 36.47 -15.05
N VAL A 276 20.41 36.57 -13.72
CA VAL A 276 20.89 35.46 -12.86
C VAL A 276 19.88 34.34 -12.77
N ASP A 277 18.67 34.69 -12.36
CA ASP A 277 17.58 33.76 -12.16
C ASP A 277 16.71 33.69 -13.43
N PRO A 278 16.58 32.50 -14.06
CA PRO A 278 15.70 32.32 -15.21
C PRO A 278 14.25 32.76 -15.00
N ALA A 279 13.69 32.69 -13.78
CA ALA A 279 12.33 33.14 -13.51
C ALA A 279 12.17 34.66 -13.70
N ASN A 280 13.25 35.42 -13.48
CA ASN A 280 13.27 36.87 -13.62
C ASN A 280 13.43 37.35 -15.08
N VAL A 281 13.76 36.46 -16.03
CA VAL A 281 13.98 36.83 -17.45
C VAL A 281 12.74 37.51 -18.03
N ALA A 282 11.55 37.01 -17.75
CA ALA A 282 10.29 37.60 -18.22
C ALA A 282 10.07 39.02 -17.65
N LEU A 283 10.44 39.25 -16.38
CA LEU A 283 10.33 40.57 -15.75
C LEU A 283 11.33 41.56 -16.36
N VAL A 284 12.57 41.13 -16.60
CA VAL A 284 13.59 41.94 -17.26
C VAL A 284 13.16 42.27 -18.70
N ALA A 285 12.64 41.30 -19.44
CA ALA A 285 12.12 41.51 -20.79
C ALA A 285 11.03 42.58 -20.83
N ARG A 286 10.04 42.50 -19.92
CA ARG A 286 8.98 43.52 -19.80
C ARG A 286 9.54 44.92 -19.51
N ARG A 287 10.58 45.03 -18.67
CA ARG A 287 11.24 46.33 -18.40
C ARG A 287 11.94 46.86 -19.66
N VAL A 288 12.61 46.00 -20.41
CA VAL A 288 13.26 46.39 -21.67
C VAL A 288 12.25 46.86 -22.71
N PHE A 289 11.12 46.15 -22.88
CA PHE A 289 10.07 46.54 -23.82
C PHE A 289 9.51 47.93 -23.51
N LYS A 290 9.27 48.22 -22.22
CA LYS A 290 8.85 49.55 -21.77
C LYS A 290 9.91 50.63 -22.05
N GLN A 291 11.19 50.33 -21.83
CA GLN A 291 12.30 51.26 -22.09
C GLN A 291 12.43 51.59 -23.59
N GLN A 292 12.28 50.59 -24.45
CA GLN A 292 12.39 50.74 -25.91
C GLN A 292 11.10 51.27 -26.56
N LYS A 293 10.05 51.55 -25.78
CA LYS A 293 8.75 52.05 -26.26
C LYS A 293 8.16 51.21 -27.39
N LEU A 294 8.33 49.89 -27.32
CA LEU A 294 7.71 48.96 -28.27
C LEU A 294 6.19 49.02 -28.13
N SER A 295 5.47 48.93 -29.26
CA SER A 295 4.01 48.83 -29.22
C SER A 295 3.57 47.45 -28.74
N ASP A 296 2.53 47.40 -27.90
CA ASP A 296 2.01 46.15 -27.34
C ASP A 296 1.64 45.15 -28.45
N GLY A 297 1.03 45.63 -29.55
CA GLY A 297 0.67 44.77 -30.69
C GLY A 297 1.87 44.13 -31.41
N ALA A 298 3.03 44.81 -31.49
CA ALA A 298 4.23 44.23 -32.07
C ALA A 298 4.77 43.10 -31.17
N VAL A 299 4.77 43.32 -29.85
CA VAL A 299 5.19 42.32 -28.86
C VAL A 299 4.26 41.11 -28.88
N ASP A 300 2.95 41.33 -28.87
CA ASP A 300 1.93 40.26 -28.88
C ASP A 300 2.03 39.38 -30.13
N SER A 301 2.26 39.98 -31.31
CA SER A 301 2.42 39.24 -32.57
C SER A 301 3.60 38.25 -32.55
N LYS A 302 4.66 38.57 -31.80
CA LYS A 302 5.86 37.71 -31.67
C LYS A 302 5.80 36.81 -30.46
N MET A 303 5.10 37.22 -29.39
CA MET A 303 4.85 36.43 -28.18
C MET A 303 4.22 35.08 -28.49
N GLY A 304 3.36 34.98 -29.51
CA GLY A 304 2.78 33.71 -29.96
C GLY A 304 3.82 32.66 -30.41
N ARG A 305 5.06 33.07 -30.76
CA ARG A 305 6.16 32.16 -31.12
C ARG A 305 6.99 31.70 -29.92
N LEU A 306 6.87 32.37 -28.77
CA LEU A 306 7.68 32.10 -27.58
C LEU A 306 7.50 30.65 -27.09
N ASP A 307 6.27 30.14 -27.15
CA ASP A 307 5.95 28.76 -26.78
C ASP A 307 6.72 27.74 -27.62
N ARG A 308 6.78 27.95 -28.95
CA ARG A 308 7.52 27.05 -29.84
C ARG A 308 9.01 27.06 -29.50
N TRP A 309 9.59 28.23 -29.24
CA TRP A 309 11.01 28.33 -28.87
C TRP A 309 11.32 27.67 -27.53
N ARG A 310 10.46 27.84 -26.51
CA ARG A 310 10.59 27.11 -25.24
C ARG A 310 10.53 25.61 -25.44
N GLN A 311 9.56 25.11 -26.23
CA GLN A 311 9.45 23.68 -26.52
C GLN A 311 10.69 23.15 -27.24
N SER A 312 11.19 23.84 -28.27
CA SER A 312 12.40 23.42 -29.00
C SER A 312 13.63 23.38 -28.10
N ALA A 313 13.85 24.40 -27.27
CA ALA A 313 14.96 24.44 -26.33
C ALA A 313 14.84 23.36 -25.25
N MET A 314 13.63 23.11 -24.74
CA MET A 314 13.38 22.09 -23.74
C MET A 314 13.64 20.68 -24.28
N LYS A 315 13.16 20.40 -25.50
CA LYS A 315 13.47 19.16 -26.23
C LYS A 315 14.99 18.99 -26.39
N HIS A 316 15.69 20.05 -26.82
CA HIS A 316 17.14 20.01 -27.00
C HIS A 316 17.90 19.77 -25.67
N LYS A 317 17.54 20.51 -24.60
CA LYS A 317 18.09 20.35 -23.25
C LYS A 317 17.99 18.90 -22.77
N MET A 318 16.83 18.28 -22.97
CA MET A 318 16.57 16.90 -22.53
C MET A 318 17.30 15.88 -23.42
N THR A 319 17.19 15.98 -24.75
CA THR A 319 17.82 15.02 -25.67
C THR A 319 19.35 15.02 -25.58
N LYS A 320 19.99 16.16 -25.25
CA LYS A 320 21.45 16.24 -25.13
C LYS A 320 22.00 15.91 -23.74
N ASN A 321 21.16 15.68 -22.74
CA ASN A 321 21.60 15.39 -21.38
C ASN A 321 21.00 14.06 -20.86
N GLU A 322 21.80 13.00 -20.90
CA GLU A 322 21.40 11.66 -20.47
C GLU A 322 20.98 11.62 -19.00
N ALA A 323 21.67 12.35 -18.10
CA ALA A 323 21.32 12.40 -16.69
C ALA A 323 19.91 12.98 -16.47
N LEU A 324 19.51 14.00 -17.25
CA LEU A 324 18.15 14.53 -17.21
C LEU A 324 17.12 13.57 -17.80
N GLN A 325 17.46 12.84 -18.87
CA GLN A 325 16.57 11.81 -19.42
C GLN A 325 16.28 10.72 -18.37
N GLN A 326 17.32 10.25 -17.70
CA GLN A 326 17.19 9.24 -16.66
C GLN A 326 16.42 9.76 -15.43
N LEU A 327 16.65 11.00 -15.02
CA LEU A 327 15.87 11.65 -13.97
C LEU A 327 14.40 11.84 -14.37
N LEU A 328 14.12 12.13 -15.64
CA LEU A 328 12.76 12.21 -16.14
C LEU A 328 12.09 10.84 -16.14
N LEU A 329 12.81 9.78 -16.54
CA LEU A 329 12.32 8.40 -16.52
C LEU A 329 12.08 7.88 -15.10
N SER A 330 12.84 8.35 -14.10
CA SER A 330 12.65 7.94 -12.70
C SER A 330 11.35 8.46 -12.07
N THR A 331 10.67 9.41 -12.72
CA THR A 331 9.32 9.87 -12.32
C THR A 331 8.20 8.86 -12.67
N GLY A 332 8.53 7.78 -13.38
CA GLY A 332 7.55 6.75 -13.78
C GLY A 332 6.45 7.32 -14.66
N HIS A 333 5.20 7.23 -14.20
CA HIS A 333 4.03 7.77 -14.90
C HIS A 333 3.43 9.00 -14.21
N ALA A 334 4.11 9.64 -13.25
CA ALA A 334 3.55 10.77 -12.52
C ALA A 334 3.08 11.94 -13.40
N LEU A 335 2.01 12.62 -13.00
CA LEU A 335 1.66 13.97 -13.46
C LEU A 335 2.70 14.95 -12.93
N LEU A 336 3.48 15.53 -13.85
CA LEU A 336 4.54 16.47 -13.50
C LEU A 336 3.96 17.89 -13.46
N ILE A 337 4.28 18.67 -12.42
CA ILE A 337 3.87 20.06 -12.31
C ILE A 337 5.07 20.99 -12.01
N ASP A 338 5.17 22.10 -12.73
CA ASP A 338 6.13 23.15 -12.39
C ASP A 338 5.45 24.23 -11.55
N THR A 339 5.84 24.39 -10.29
CA THR A 339 5.22 25.35 -9.35
C THR A 339 5.98 26.67 -9.26
N THR A 340 6.92 26.93 -10.17
CA THR A 340 7.67 28.19 -10.17
C THR A 340 6.72 29.39 -10.34
N GLU A 341 6.78 30.37 -9.44
CA GLU A 341 5.91 31.55 -9.44
C GLU A 341 6.22 32.51 -10.61
N CYS A 342 5.75 32.18 -11.80
CA CYS A 342 6.07 32.93 -13.00
C CYS A 342 4.95 32.86 -14.07
N ASP A 343 5.29 32.47 -15.30
CA ASP A 343 4.33 32.38 -16.40
C ASP A 343 3.33 31.24 -16.15
N LYS A 344 2.13 31.60 -15.68
CA LYS A 344 1.02 30.67 -15.36
C LYS A 344 0.50 29.84 -16.55
N SER A 345 1.04 30.04 -17.76
CA SER A 345 0.77 29.14 -18.89
C SER A 345 1.75 27.96 -18.94
N TRP A 346 2.99 28.16 -18.47
CA TRP A 346 4.05 27.15 -18.45
C TRP A 346 4.21 26.49 -17.08
N ALA A 347 4.10 27.28 -16.01
CA ALA A 347 3.97 26.79 -14.64
C ALA A 347 2.50 26.51 -14.30
N SER A 348 2.28 25.55 -13.39
CA SER A 348 1.02 25.27 -12.75
C SER A 348 0.70 26.38 -11.76
N ALA A 349 -0.54 26.89 -11.79
CA ALA A 349 -1.04 27.79 -10.77
C ALA A 349 -1.51 27.07 -9.50
N ALA A 350 -1.77 25.76 -9.59
CA ALA A 350 -2.06 24.90 -8.44
C ALA A 350 -0.77 24.23 -7.97
N ASP A 351 -0.62 24.10 -6.65
CA ASP A 351 0.51 23.38 -6.05
C ASP A 351 0.28 21.86 -5.99
N GLU A 352 1.31 21.13 -5.55
CA GLU A 352 1.27 19.67 -5.42
C GLU A 352 0.16 19.21 -4.48
N PHE A 353 -0.06 19.95 -3.40
CA PHE A 353 -0.90 19.55 -2.29
C PHE A 353 -2.38 19.78 -2.56
N GLU A 354 -2.70 20.85 -3.30
CA GLU A 354 -4.04 21.10 -3.84
C GLU A 354 -4.44 19.97 -4.80
N LEU A 355 -3.57 19.61 -5.75
CA LEU A 355 -3.86 18.54 -6.70
C LEU A 355 -3.98 17.17 -6.02
N GLN A 356 -3.10 16.88 -5.05
CA GLN A 356 -3.24 15.69 -4.21
C GLN A 356 -4.59 15.67 -3.48
N HIS A 357 -5.03 16.80 -2.93
CA HIS A 357 -6.34 16.90 -2.27
C HIS A 357 -7.48 16.66 -3.26
N LEU A 358 -7.42 17.22 -4.47
CA LEU A 358 -8.45 17.01 -5.48
C LEU A 358 -8.56 15.54 -5.90
N LEU A 359 -7.43 14.83 -6.01
CA LEU A 359 -7.42 13.40 -6.33
C LEU A 359 -8.05 12.51 -5.26
N THR A 360 -8.19 13.00 -4.02
CA THR A 360 -9.00 12.33 -2.98
C THR A 360 -10.49 12.28 -3.33
N LYS A 361 -10.97 13.11 -4.26
CA LYS A 361 -12.39 13.08 -4.67
C LYS A 361 -12.60 11.94 -5.66
N ARG A 362 -13.63 11.13 -5.41
CA ARG A 362 -13.93 9.89 -6.16
C ARG A 362 -14.11 10.12 -7.67
N TYR A 363 -14.61 11.30 -8.06
CA TYR A 363 -14.94 11.66 -9.44
C TYR A 363 -13.84 12.45 -10.17
N ILE A 364 -12.78 12.86 -9.49
CA ILE A 364 -11.67 13.59 -10.13
C ILE A 364 -10.59 12.57 -10.50
N LEU A 365 -10.18 12.55 -11.76
CA LEU A 365 -9.11 11.70 -12.27
C LEU A 365 -7.95 12.57 -12.78
N PRO A 366 -6.72 12.02 -12.87
CA PRO A 366 -5.58 12.73 -13.45
C PRO A 366 -5.85 13.25 -14.87
N SER A 367 -6.56 12.48 -15.69
CA SER A 367 -7.00 12.88 -17.04
C SER A 367 -7.88 14.14 -17.01
N THR A 368 -8.79 14.24 -16.04
CA THR A 368 -9.65 15.41 -15.85
C THR A 368 -8.83 16.66 -15.50
N ILE A 369 -7.83 16.52 -14.63
CA ILE A 369 -6.92 17.62 -14.27
C ILE A 369 -6.11 18.07 -15.49
N ILE A 370 -5.62 17.14 -16.30
CA ILE A 370 -4.89 17.45 -17.54
C ILE A 370 -5.79 18.19 -18.54
N ASP A 371 -7.05 17.79 -18.68
CA ASP A 371 -7.99 18.48 -19.57
C ASP A 371 -8.31 19.90 -19.10
N TRP A 372 -8.32 20.16 -17.79
CA TRP A 372 -8.41 21.52 -17.24
C TRP A 372 -7.14 22.32 -17.50
N MET A 373 -5.96 21.73 -17.25
CA MET A 373 -4.65 22.37 -17.49
C MET A 373 -4.45 22.79 -18.95
N THR A 374 -4.86 21.91 -19.87
CA THR A 374 -4.80 22.16 -21.33
C THR A 374 -5.93 23.03 -21.86
N GLY A 375 -6.97 23.31 -21.06
CA GLY A 375 -8.11 24.13 -21.44
C GLY A 375 -9.11 23.43 -22.38
N ARG A 376 -9.01 22.10 -22.56
CA ARG A 376 -9.96 21.30 -23.34
C ARG A 376 -11.33 21.26 -22.68
N THR A 377 -11.35 21.19 -21.35
CA THR A 377 -12.57 21.28 -20.55
C THR A 377 -12.46 22.43 -19.57
N LYS A 378 -13.59 23.10 -19.31
CA LYS A 378 -13.63 24.17 -18.33
C LYS A 378 -13.75 23.58 -16.92
N PRO A 379 -12.84 23.91 -15.98
CA PRO A 379 -13.01 23.53 -14.60
C PRO A 379 -14.24 24.19 -13.97
N PRO A 380 -14.79 23.63 -12.88
CA PRO A 380 -15.76 24.32 -12.03
C PRO A 380 -15.25 25.70 -11.60
N SER A 381 -16.15 26.64 -11.33
CA SER A 381 -15.80 28.04 -11.00
C SER A 381 -14.77 28.16 -9.85
N ALA A 382 -14.93 27.33 -8.81
CA ALA A 382 -14.01 27.26 -7.67
C ALA A 382 -12.59 26.79 -8.01
N LEU A 383 -12.42 26.09 -9.14
CA LEU A 383 -11.14 25.55 -9.61
C LEU A 383 -10.67 26.24 -10.89
N SER A 384 -11.19 27.43 -11.18
CA SER A 384 -10.88 28.18 -12.42
C SER A 384 -9.43 28.65 -12.53
N HIS A 385 -8.68 28.63 -11.43
CA HIS A 385 -7.25 28.90 -11.43
C HIS A 385 -6.41 27.73 -11.92
N ILE A 386 -6.94 26.49 -11.93
CA ILE A 386 -6.24 25.30 -12.42
C ILE A 386 -6.17 25.36 -13.94
N LYS A 387 -5.06 25.89 -14.45
CA LYS A 387 -4.72 26.03 -15.86
C LYS A 387 -3.21 26.08 -16.06
N GLY A 388 -2.74 25.83 -17.27
CA GLY A 388 -1.32 25.99 -17.62
C GLY A 388 -0.53 24.70 -17.49
N ASN A 389 0.65 24.77 -16.86
CA ASN A 389 1.57 23.63 -16.69
C ASN A 389 2.12 23.01 -17.99
N LYS A 390 2.33 23.80 -19.04
CA LYS A 390 2.94 23.29 -20.29
C LYS A 390 4.32 22.64 -20.07
N THR A 391 5.11 23.08 -19.09
CA THR A 391 6.40 22.46 -18.76
C THR A 391 6.22 20.99 -18.39
N GLY A 392 5.36 20.71 -17.41
CA GLY A 392 5.10 19.36 -16.93
C GLY A 392 4.53 18.44 -18.01
N LEU A 393 3.56 18.94 -18.80
CA LEU A 393 2.95 18.17 -19.88
C LEU A 393 3.93 17.85 -21.02
N LEU A 394 4.79 18.81 -21.40
CA LEU A 394 5.84 18.56 -22.39
C LEU A 394 6.84 17.51 -21.91
N LEU A 395 7.21 17.56 -20.63
CA LEU A 395 8.09 16.57 -20.01
C LEU A 395 7.46 15.18 -20.03
N MET A 396 6.16 15.06 -19.80
CA MET A 396 5.44 13.78 -19.89
C MET A 396 5.50 13.19 -21.31
N GLU A 397 5.32 14.01 -22.35
CA GLU A 397 5.49 13.56 -23.73
C GLU A 397 6.92 13.11 -24.03
N LEU A 398 7.91 13.88 -23.59
CA LEU A 398 9.32 13.52 -23.73
C LEU A 398 9.66 12.23 -23.00
N ARG A 399 9.11 12.04 -21.81
CA ARG A 399 9.24 10.82 -21.01
C ARG A 399 8.70 9.59 -21.77
N SER A 400 7.51 9.71 -22.37
CA SER A 400 6.94 8.64 -23.20
C SER A 400 7.86 8.29 -24.38
N LYS A 401 8.43 9.30 -25.05
CA LYS A 401 9.38 9.10 -26.16
C LYS A 401 10.66 8.39 -25.69
N PHE A 402 11.28 8.87 -24.62
CA PHE A 402 12.50 8.24 -24.09
C PHE A 402 12.25 6.83 -23.57
N SER A 403 11.09 6.56 -22.97
CA SER A 403 10.74 5.22 -22.52
C SER A 403 10.55 4.23 -23.67
N ALA A 404 10.09 4.69 -24.84
CA ALA A 404 10.00 3.85 -26.03
C ALA A 404 11.38 3.55 -26.64
N LEU A 405 12.32 4.49 -26.54
CA LEU A 405 13.69 4.34 -27.05
C LEU A 405 14.60 3.54 -26.11
N SER A 406 14.35 3.56 -24.81
CA SER A 406 15.09 2.80 -23.80
C SER A 406 14.15 1.83 -23.07
N PRO A 407 13.95 0.61 -23.61
CA PRO A 407 13.15 -0.43 -22.94
C PRO A 407 13.84 -0.99 -21.69
N THR A 408 15.06 -0.54 -21.36
CA THR A 408 15.76 -1.00 -20.17
C THR A 408 14.91 -0.69 -18.92
N GLN A 409 14.76 -1.66 -18.04
CA GLN A 409 14.08 -1.47 -16.75
C GLN A 409 14.96 -0.72 -15.73
N ASN A 410 16.23 -0.48 -16.05
CA ASN A 410 17.12 0.26 -15.18
C ASN A 410 16.69 1.74 -15.16
N ARG A 411 16.37 2.23 -13.98
CA ARG A 411 16.07 3.63 -13.70
C ARG A 411 17.10 4.11 -12.68
N ILE A 412 17.56 5.35 -12.82
CA ILE A 412 18.42 5.94 -11.81
C ILE A 412 17.64 6.04 -10.50
N PRO A 413 18.15 5.46 -9.40
CA PRO A 413 17.51 5.60 -8.11
C PRO A 413 17.68 7.05 -7.62
N LEU A 414 16.67 7.60 -6.94
CA LEU A 414 16.73 8.96 -6.41
C LEU A 414 17.70 9.10 -5.22
N VAL A 415 17.99 7.97 -4.56
CA VAL A 415 18.89 7.85 -3.41
C VAL A 415 19.81 6.67 -3.64
N SER A 416 21.04 6.74 -3.15
CA SER A 416 21.94 5.59 -3.21
C SER A 416 21.34 4.36 -2.51
N PRO A 417 21.52 3.15 -3.10
CA PRO A 417 21.13 1.91 -2.45
C PRO A 417 21.77 1.79 -1.06
N LEU A 418 21.00 1.27 -0.09
CA LEU A 418 21.57 0.91 1.22
C LEU A 418 22.54 -0.25 1.04
N THR A 419 23.80 -0.02 1.41
CA THR A 419 24.82 -1.09 1.41
C THR A 419 24.45 -2.25 2.33
N THR A 420 23.68 -1.98 3.39
CA THR A 420 23.24 -2.95 4.39
C THR A 420 21.83 -3.51 4.14
N ALA A 421 21.24 -3.25 2.96
CA ALA A 421 19.83 -3.56 2.70
C ALA A 421 19.50 -5.04 2.91
N MET A 422 20.38 -5.95 2.46
CA MET A 422 20.16 -7.39 2.57
C MET A 422 20.26 -7.87 4.02
N GLU A 423 21.24 -7.35 4.78
CA GLU A 423 21.39 -7.63 6.20
C GLU A 423 20.17 -7.15 6.99
N LEU A 424 19.70 -5.92 6.73
CA LEU A 424 18.50 -5.40 7.38
C LEU A 424 17.28 -6.26 7.04
N ARG A 425 17.09 -6.59 5.75
CA ARG A 425 15.98 -7.41 5.27
C ARG A 425 15.91 -8.78 5.97
N THR A 426 17.06 -9.44 6.16
CA THR A 426 17.10 -10.77 6.79
C THR A 426 16.78 -10.76 8.27
N LEU A 427 17.11 -9.67 8.97
CA LEU A 427 16.86 -9.52 10.41
C LEU A 427 15.42 -9.13 10.71
N LEU A 428 14.70 -8.53 9.75
CA LEU A 428 13.34 -8.02 9.96
C LEU A 428 12.38 -9.07 10.54
N SER A 429 11.78 -8.68 11.67
CA SER A 429 10.63 -9.33 12.28
C SER A 429 9.33 -8.97 11.55
N ALA A 430 8.23 -9.67 11.90
CA ALA A 430 6.90 -9.41 11.36
C ALA A 430 6.25 -8.11 11.91
N HIS A 431 6.91 -7.39 12.82
CA HIS A 431 6.36 -6.22 13.48
C HIS A 431 6.86 -4.91 12.85
N MET A 432 5.98 -3.92 12.84
CA MET A 432 6.22 -2.57 12.30
C MET A 432 5.91 -1.52 13.36
N ILE A 433 6.84 -0.59 13.56
CA ILE A 433 6.68 0.59 14.43
C ILE A 433 6.62 1.82 13.55
N CYS A 434 5.49 2.52 13.60
CA CYS A 434 5.29 3.79 12.92
C CYS A 434 5.69 4.94 13.84
N PHE A 435 6.20 6.01 13.26
CA PHE A 435 6.54 7.24 13.97
C PHE A 435 6.34 8.46 13.06
N THR A 436 6.15 9.64 13.65
CA THR A 436 5.91 10.91 12.94
C THR A 436 7.04 11.91 13.15
N ALA A 437 6.92 13.13 12.60
CA ALA A 437 7.96 14.17 12.67
C ALA A 437 8.24 14.68 14.09
N GLU A 438 7.30 14.47 15.03
CA GLU A 438 7.47 14.81 16.46
C GLU A 438 8.17 13.73 17.27
N SER A 439 8.34 12.54 16.71
CA SER A 439 8.99 11.42 17.39
C SER A 439 10.41 11.76 17.81
N VAL A 440 10.84 11.18 18.93
CA VAL A 440 12.25 11.21 19.36
C VAL A 440 13.21 10.55 18.36
N PHE A 441 12.68 9.76 17.42
CA PHE A 441 13.45 9.15 16.34
C PHE A 441 13.68 10.09 15.17
N HIS A 442 12.94 11.19 15.07
CA HIS A 442 13.07 12.13 13.98
C HIS A 442 14.21 13.13 14.23
N PHE A 443 14.94 13.53 13.18
CA PHE A 443 16.02 14.52 13.30
C PHE A 443 15.53 15.94 13.64
N LEU A 444 14.22 16.16 13.60
CA LEU A 444 13.57 17.41 14.02
C LEU A 444 13.33 17.45 15.53
N TYR A 445 13.43 16.33 16.24
CA TYR A 445 13.28 16.31 17.68
C TYR A 445 14.30 17.26 18.32
N PRO A 446 13.88 18.17 19.23
CA PRO A 446 14.72 19.24 19.77
C PRO A 446 15.71 18.74 20.84
N ALA A 447 16.53 17.74 20.49
CA ALA A 447 17.61 17.23 21.31
C ALA A 447 18.93 17.94 20.97
N GLN A 448 19.46 18.69 21.93
CA GLN A 448 20.73 19.41 21.75
C GLN A 448 21.88 18.45 21.46
N ILE A 449 22.71 18.76 20.48
CA ILE A 449 23.88 17.95 20.11
C ILE A 449 25.15 18.81 20.15
N ARG A 450 26.23 18.24 20.68
CA ARG A 450 27.58 18.82 20.67
C ARG A 450 28.35 18.30 19.47
N LEU A 451 29.03 19.20 18.77
CA LEU A 451 29.89 18.83 17.65
C LEU A 451 31.17 18.14 18.15
N PRO A 452 31.65 17.09 17.46
CA PRO A 452 32.93 16.46 17.79
C PRO A 452 34.06 17.48 17.72
N ASN A 453 34.93 17.49 18.73
CA ASN A 453 36.10 18.39 18.80
C ASN A 453 35.75 19.89 18.77
N SER A 454 34.52 20.27 19.14
CA SER A 454 34.09 21.66 19.26
C SER A 454 33.28 21.85 20.55
N ALA A 455 33.40 23.02 21.16
CA ALA A 455 32.55 23.42 22.29
C ALA A 455 31.13 23.83 21.84
N GLU A 456 30.89 23.91 20.53
CA GLU A 456 29.64 24.36 19.97
C GLU A 456 28.51 23.32 20.17
N THR A 457 27.40 23.80 20.72
CA THR A 457 26.14 23.07 20.87
C THR A 457 25.14 23.55 19.84
N LEU A 458 24.50 22.61 19.15
CA LEU A 458 23.39 22.88 18.23
C LEU A 458 22.06 22.49 18.88
N PRO A 459 20.96 23.21 18.60
CA PRO A 459 19.67 22.96 19.23
C PRO A 459 19.06 21.58 18.90
N SER A 460 19.33 21.07 17.69
CA SER A 460 18.81 19.78 17.24
C SER A 460 19.65 19.16 16.12
N PRO A 461 19.44 17.87 15.78
CA PRO A 461 20.09 17.23 14.64
C PRO A 461 19.83 17.96 13.30
N ALA A 462 18.65 18.56 13.14
CA ALA A 462 18.31 19.37 11.96
C ALA A 462 19.31 20.51 11.71
N HIS A 463 19.77 21.18 12.77
CA HIS A 463 20.73 22.28 12.66
C HIS A 463 22.11 21.81 12.20
N TYR A 464 22.50 20.58 12.55
CA TYR A 464 23.72 19.98 12.00
C TYR A 464 23.59 19.75 10.51
N ILE A 465 22.46 19.20 10.07
CA ILE A 465 22.21 18.95 8.64
C ILE A 465 22.17 20.28 7.88
N ALA A 466 21.53 21.31 8.43
CA ALA A 466 21.53 22.66 7.86
C ALA A 466 22.93 23.22 7.68
N LYS A 467 23.83 23.05 8.66
CA LYS A 467 25.24 23.43 8.53
C LYS A 467 25.97 22.67 7.42
N GLN A 468 25.72 21.36 7.28
CA GLN A 468 26.28 20.59 6.16
C GLN A 468 25.74 21.08 4.82
N ALA A 469 24.45 21.40 4.73
CA ALA A 469 23.83 21.95 3.52
C ALA A 469 24.44 23.31 3.15
N ILE A 470 24.55 24.24 4.11
CA ILE A 470 25.17 25.56 3.93
C ILE A 470 26.57 25.41 3.34
N ARG A 471 27.39 24.52 3.92
CA ARG A 471 28.74 24.24 3.44
C ARG A 471 28.75 23.59 2.06
N TYR A 472 27.90 22.60 1.82
CA TYR A 472 27.87 21.85 0.58
C TYR A 472 27.44 22.72 -0.61
N PHE A 473 26.40 23.53 -0.43
CA PHE A 473 25.88 24.42 -1.46
C PHE A 473 26.65 25.73 -1.60
N ASN A 474 27.53 26.07 -0.66
CA ASN A 474 28.18 27.38 -0.54
C ASN A 474 27.14 28.51 -0.41
N ILE A 475 26.17 28.32 0.50
CA ILE A 475 25.15 29.35 0.81
C ILE A 475 25.85 30.59 1.39
N CYS A 476 25.39 31.77 0.99
CA CYS A 476 26.02 33.03 1.41
C CYS A 476 25.83 33.27 2.92
N ALA A 477 26.68 34.13 3.51
CA ALA A 477 26.68 34.35 4.95
C ALA A 477 25.33 34.90 5.49
N GLU A 478 24.63 35.72 4.69
CA GLU A 478 23.33 36.30 5.05
C GLU A 478 22.23 35.23 5.12
N GLU A 479 22.11 34.42 4.08
CA GLU A 479 21.16 33.29 4.05
C GLU A 479 21.51 32.23 5.09
N ALA A 480 22.80 31.95 5.30
CA ALA A 480 23.26 31.04 6.34
C ALA A 480 22.87 31.51 7.75
N ALA A 481 22.95 32.84 8.00
CA ALA A 481 22.49 33.44 9.24
C ALA A 481 20.96 33.32 9.38
N TYR A 482 20.19 33.58 8.32
CA TYR A 482 18.74 33.41 8.30
C TYR A 482 18.30 31.98 8.64
N ILE A 483 18.98 30.96 8.08
CA ILE A 483 18.69 29.55 8.37
C ILE A 483 19.02 29.22 9.84
N SER A 484 20.13 29.75 10.35
CA SER A 484 20.64 29.44 11.71
C SER A 484 20.00 30.28 12.81
N GLU A 485 19.20 31.29 12.47
CA GLU A 485 18.56 32.19 13.43
C GLU A 485 17.50 31.49 14.28
N SER A 486 16.73 30.58 13.66
CA SER A 486 15.66 29.86 14.36
C SER A 486 16.24 28.75 15.23
N MET A 487 15.76 28.65 16.47
CA MET A 487 16.05 27.51 17.37
C MET A 487 15.09 26.33 17.12
N HIS A 488 14.00 26.56 16.39
CA HIS A 488 13.01 25.53 16.10
C HIS A 488 13.46 24.68 14.92
N SER A 489 13.56 23.36 15.13
CA SER A 489 14.04 22.42 14.11
C SER A 489 13.21 22.44 12.83
N THR A 490 11.88 22.51 12.95
CA THR A 490 10.93 22.51 11.82
C THR A 490 11.16 23.73 10.92
N GLU A 491 11.28 24.90 11.53
CA GLU A 491 11.56 26.15 10.84
C GLU A 491 12.97 26.18 10.24
N CYS A 492 13.99 25.70 10.97
CA CYS A 492 15.35 25.58 10.43
C CYS A 492 15.39 24.69 9.18
N TRP A 493 14.69 23.55 9.23
CA TRP A 493 14.57 22.62 8.10
C TRP A 493 13.85 23.25 6.91
N TYR A 494 12.73 23.93 7.15
CA TYR A 494 11.99 24.66 6.14
C TYR A 494 12.84 25.74 5.45
N ARG A 495 13.47 26.62 6.23
CA ARG A 495 14.34 27.69 5.73
C ARG A 495 15.51 27.15 4.91
N MET A 496 16.12 26.05 5.36
CA MET A 496 17.19 25.38 4.63
C MET A 496 16.73 24.94 3.23
N ASN A 497 15.57 24.28 3.12
CA ASN A 497 15.08 23.81 1.82
C ASN A 497 14.72 24.97 0.87
N ILE A 498 14.10 26.04 1.37
CA ILE A 498 13.81 27.24 0.59
C ILE A 498 15.10 27.91 0.07
N ALA A 499 16.14 27.99 0.91
CA ALA A 499 17.42 28.55 0.51
C ALA A 499 18.11 27.69 -0.57
N ILE A 500 18.06 26.35 -0.46
CA ILE A 500 18.61 25.44 -1.48
C ILE A 500 17.91 25.64 -2.83
N GLU A 501 16.57 25.73 -2.83
CA GLU A 501 15.79 25.95 -4.06
C GLU A 501 16.08 27.33 -4.70
N SER A 502 16.36 28.35 -3.89
CA SER A 502 16.62 29.72 -4.34
C SER A 502 18.05 29.93 -4.85
N ASN A 503 19.03 29.20 -4.33
CA ASN A 503 20.46 29.39 -4.63
C ASN A 503 20.91 28.86 -6.01
N ASN A 504 19.98 28.44 -6.88
CA ASN A 504 20.26 27.92 -8.24
C ASN A 504 21.49 26.98 -8.34
N PRO A 505 21.55 25.91 -7.52
CA PRO A 505 22.69 25.00 -7.49
C PRO A 505 22.93 24.29 -8.85
N THR A 506 24.16 23.85 -9.09
CA THR A 506 24.47 23.04 -10.28
C THR A 506 23.81 21.66 -10.21
N LEU A 507 23.57 21.04 -11.37
CA LEU A 507 22.95 19.72 -11.48
C LEU A 507 23.66 18.68 -10.58
N ASP A 508 24.99 18.62 -10.64
CA ASP A 508 25.78 17.67 -9.86
C ASP A 508 25.64 17.87 -8.36
N LYS A 509 25.56 19.13 -7.88
CA LYS A 509 25.34 19.42 -6.46
C LYS A 509 23.94 18.99 -6.02
N VAL A 510 22.90 19.30 -6.81
CA VAL A 510 21.53 18.87 -6.49
C VAL A 510 21.46 17.36 -6.40
N GLN A 511 21.94 16.65 -7.43
CA GLN A 511 21.91 15.19 -7.46
C GLN A 511 22.72 14.58 -6.33
N GLY A 512 23.96 15.05 -6.10
CA GLY A 512 24.82 14.55 -5.02
C GLY A 512 24.24 14.79 -3.63
N TRP A 513 23.55 15.92 -3.42
CA TRP A 513 22.89 16.20 -2.15
C TRP A 513 21.76 15.22 -1.84
N TYR A 514 20.80 15.06 -2.77
CA TYR A 514 19.64 14.20 -2.54
C TYR A 514 20.00 12.71 -2.59
N MET A 515 20.97 12.32 -3.43
CA MET A 515 21.40 10.93 -3.52
C MET A 515 22.12 10.43 -2.27
N ASP A 516 23.06 11.22 -1.74
CA ASP A 516 24.03 10.73 -0.77
C ASP A 516 24.22 11.69 0.42
N GLU A 517 24.57 12.94 0.16
CA GLU A 517 25.06 13.84 1.21
C GLU A 517 24.01 14.10 2.28
N ARG A 518 22.75 14.32 1.88
CA ARG A 518 21.61 14.52 2.81
C ARG A 518 21.46 13.32 3.73
N GLN A 519 21.50 12.10 3.17
CA GLN A 519 21.30 10.87 3.95
C GLN A 519 22.47 10.64 4.92
N ARG A 520 23.70 10.92 4.48
CA ARG A 520 24.89 10.86 5.32
C ARG A 520 24.82 11.86 6.47
N ALA A 521 24.45 13.10 6.17
CA ALA A 521 24.29 14.15 7.19
C ALA A 521 23.21 13.79 8.22
N ILE A 522 22.06 13.26 7.77
CA ILE A 522 20.99 12.77 8.65
C ILE A 522 21.52 11.65 9.56
N LYS A 523 22.17 10.63 8.98
CA LYS A 523 22.72 9.49 9.75
C LYS A 523 23.70 9.96 10.81
N VAL A 524 24.67 10.82 10.45
CA VAL A 524 25.66 11.36 11.39
C VAL A 524 24.99 12.18 12.49
N ALA A 525 24.03 13.03 12.15
CA ALA A 525 23.30 13.85 13.12
C ALA A 525 22.53 12.99 14.14
N LEU A 526 21.82 11.97 13.66
CA LEU A 526 21.06 11.05 14.51
C LEU A 526 22.00 10.17 15.37
N THR A 527 23.10 9.67 14.81
CA THR A 527 24.11 8.94 15.60
C THR A 527 24.63 9.79 16.76
N MET A 528 24.98 11.06 16.51
CA MET A 528 25.40 11.98 17.57
C MET A 528 24.30 12.22 18.61
N MET A 529 23.04 12.37 18.19
CA MET A 529 21.92 12.51 19.10
C MET A 529 21.80 11.30 20.03
N PHE A 530 21.77 10.09 19.49
CA PHE A 530 21.63 8.89 20.30
C PHE A 530 22.86 8.66 21.19
N GLU A 531 24.09 8.88 20.71
CA GLU A 531 25.31 8.79 21.53
C GLU A 531 25.30 9.74 22.73
N GLN A 532 24.75 10.94 22.56
CA GLN A 532 24.74 11.97 23.59
C GLN A 532 23.55 11.89 24.54
N HIS A 533 22.49 11.18 24.15
CA HIS A 533 21.26 11.02 24.93
C HIS A 533 20.94 9.53 25.17
N PRO A 534 21.53 8.91 26.21
CA PRO A 534 21.32 7.49 26.53
C PRO A 534 19.85 7.04 26.63
N PRO A 535 18.89 7.84 27.16
CA PRO A 535 17.48 7.47 27.16
C PRO A 535 16.87 7.36 25.75
N LEU A 536 17.28 8.23 24.83
CA LEU A 536 16.80 8.18 23.44
C LEU A 536 17.40 6.96 22.72
N MET A 537 18.67 6.65 22.99
CA MET A 537 19.31 5.45 22.46
C MET A 537 18.62 4.18 22.95
N ARG A 538 18.25 4.11 24.25
CA ARG A 538 17.44 3.02 24.80
C ARG A 538 16.14 2.85 24.02
N ALA A 539 15.39 3.93 23.83
CA ALA A 539 14.14 3.90 23.07
C ALA A 539 14.31 3.34 21.65
N LEU A 540 15.40 3.72 20.95
CA LEU A 540 15.71 3.18 19.62
C LEU A 540 16.04 1.69 19.67
N LEU A 541 16.89 1.27 20.60
CA LEU A 541 17.32 -0.14 20.71
C LEU A 541 16.17 -1.07 21.16
N ASP A 542 15.23 -0.57 21.97
CA ASP A 542 14.04 -1.31 22.40
C ASP A 542 13.09 -1.66 21.25
N THR A 543 13.23 -1.01 20.10
CA THR A 543 12.50 -1.39 18.88
C THR A 543 12.94 -2.74 18.30
N GLY A 544 14.02 -3.36 18.80
CA GLY A 544 14.42 -4.72 18.43
C GLY A 544 14.67 -4.88 16.94
N ASP A 545 14.11 -5.92 16.30
CA ASP A 545 14.22 -6.16 14.86
C ASP A 545 12.96 -5.71 14.07
N THR A 546 12.22 -4.74 14.60
CA THR A 546 11.04 -4.19 13.91
C THR A 546 11.44 -3.31 12.73
N LEU A 547 10.54 -3.24 11.73
CA LEU A 547 10.61 -2.24 10.66
C LEU A 547 10.18 -0.89 11.23
N LEU A 548 11.05 0.11 11.15
CA LEU A 548 10.74 1.49 11.54
C LEU A 548 10.18 2.24 10.34
N VAL A 549 9.02 2.87 10.48
CA VAL A 549 8.33 3.54 9.36
C VAL A 549 7.96 4.97 9.71
N TYR A 550 8.54 5.92 8.97
CA TYR A 550 8.24 7.34 9.11
C TYR A 550 6.95 7.69 8.35
N CYS A 551 5.87 7.89 9.08
CA CYS A 551 4.54 8.26 8.57
C CYS A 551 4.43 9.78 8.46
N SER A 552 4.38 10.28 7.24
CA SER A 552 4.18 11.69 6.90
C SER A 552 3.55 11.82 5.52
N ARG A 553 3.00 12.98 5.23
CA ARG A 553 2.44 13.33 3.93
C ARG A 553 3.51 13.25 2.86
N TYR A 554 3.14 12.65 1.72
CA TYR A 554 4.01 12.57 0.58
C TYR A 554 4.26 13.95 -0.03
N SER A 555 5.52 14.29 -0.25
CA SER A 555 5.93 15.47 -1.03
C SER A 555 7.08 15.11 -1.95
N SER A 556 7.16 15.76 -3.12
CA SER A 556 8.24 15.50 -4.09
C SER A 556 9.64 15.72 -3.49
N LEU A 557 9.78 16.66 -2.56
CA LEU A 557 11.04 16.98 -1.87
C LEU A 557 11.49 15.91 -0.86
N GLU A 558 10.52 15.21 -0.24
CA GLU A 558 10.77 14.21 0.81
C GLU A 558 10.34 12.79 0.43
N ALA A 559 10.04 12.56 -0.85
CA ALA A 559 9.52 11.30 -1.39
C ALA A 559 10.28 10.05 -0.92
N GLU A 560 11.59 10.19 -0.65
CA GLU A 560 12.45 9.09 -0.25
C GLU A 560 12.64 8.98 1.27
N LEU A 561 12.39 10.03 2.06
CA LEU A 561 12.54 9.97 3.52
C LEU A 561 11.35 9.31 4.22
N THR A 562 10.13 9.64 3.78
CA THR A 562 8.87 9.16 4.39
C THR A 562 8.28 7.97 3.63
N ILE A 563 7.30 7.30 4.24
CA ILE A 563 6.44 6.31 3.57
C ILE A 563 5.31 6.96 2.74
N GLY A 564 4.95 8.22 3.01
CA GLY A 564 3.91 8.96 2.27
C GLY A 564 2.46 8.71 2.73
N MET A 565 2.25 7.98 3.82
CA MET A 565 0.94 7.58 4.35
C MET A 565 0.80 7.91 5.83
N ARG A 566 -0.46 8.07 6.26
CA ARG A 566 -0.84 8.00 7.69
C ARG A 566 -0.66 6.58 8.19
N GLU A 567 -0.33 6.42 9.47
CA GLU A 567 -0.14 5.11 10.10
C GLU A 567 -1.37 4.21 9.89
N ARG A 568 -2.56 4.73 10.16
CA ARG A 568 -3.81 3.97 10.02
C ARG A 568 -4.06 3.50 8.58
N ASP A 569 -3.77 4.36 7.60
CA ASP A 569 -3.99 4.07 6.18
C ASP A 569 -2.97 3.04 5.71
N LEU A 570 -1.71 3.14 6.17
CA LEU A 570 -0.67 2.16 5.91
C LEU A 570 -1.06 0.79 6.45
N ARG A 571 -1.50 0.71 7.71
CA ARG A 571 -1.93 -0.55 8.33
C ARG A 571 -3.11 -1.17 7.60
N ALA A 572 -4.12 -0.36 7.26
CA ALA A 572 -5.28 -0.83 6.49
C ALA A 572 -4.86 -1.30 5.08
N TRP A 573 -3.97 -0.58 4.41
CA TRP A 573 -3.46 -0.95 3.09
C TRP A 573 -2.68 -2.26 3.08
N LEU A 574 -1.79 -2.45 4.05
CA LEU A 574 -1.04 -3.71 4.20
C LEU A 574 -1.98 -4.89 4.45
N ALA A 575 -3.01 -4.70 5.28
CA ALA A 575 -4.00 -5.73 5.56
C ALA A 575 -4.84 -6.05 4.31
N GLN A 576 -5.22 -5.06 3.51
CA GLN A 576 -6.04 -5.28 2.31
C GLN A 576 -5.28 -5.93 1.15
N ILE A 577 -3.98 -5.67 1.01
CA ILE A 577 -3.17 -6.27 -0.06
C ILE A 577 -2.47 -7.57 0.39
N ASP A 578 -2.48 -7.86 1.69
CA ASP A 578 -1.78 -8.99 2.30
C ASP A 578 -0.26 -8.93 2.02
N ILE A 579 0.36 -7.86 2.55
CA ILE A 579 1.79 -7.56 2.43
C ILE A 579 2.43 -7.63 3.82
N ASP A 580 3.51 -8.39 3.95
CA ASP A 580 4.30 -8.44 5.18
C ASP A 580 5.36 -7.32 5.26
N THR A 581 6.03 -7.20 6.42
CA THR A 581 7.05 -6.17 6.65
C THR A 581 8.25 -6.27 5.70
N ARG A 582 8.59 -7.47 5.21
CA ARG A 582 9.72 -7.67 4.29
C ARG A 582 9.35 -7.25 2.88
N GLN A 583 8.14 -7.55 2.45
CA GLN A 583 7.61 -7.12 1.16
C GLN A 583 7.41 -5.60 1.13
N LEU A 584 6.98 -4.99 2.25
CA LEU A 584 6.96 -3.53 2.39
C LEU A 584 8.37 -2.95 2.27
N PHE A 585 9.34 -3.50 3.00
CA PHE A 585 10.75 -3.10 2.89
C PHE A 585 11.24 -3.19 1.44
N ASP A 586 11.01 -4.33 0.77
CA ASP A 586 11.40 -4.57 -0.61
C ASP A 586 10.74 -3.56 -1.57
N SER A 587 9.51 -3.11 -1.27
CA SER A 587 8.81 -2.09 -2.06
C SER A 587 9.41 -0.70 -1.86
N THR A 588 9.80 -0.34 -0.63
CA THR A 588 10.39 0.98 -0.32
C THR A 588 11.78 1.17 -0.92
N ILE A 589 12.54 0.10 -1.16
CA ILE A 589 13.88 0.20 -1.77
C ILE A 589 13.86 0.23 -3.31
N ARG A 590 12.73 -0.11 -3.95
CA ARG A 590 12.60 -0.04 -5.43
C ARG A 590 12.73 1.39 -5.91
N PRO A 591 13.18 1.65 -7.16
CA PRO A 591 13.11 2.99 -7.74
C PRO A 591 11.68 3.55 -7.75
N LEU A 592 11.52 4.85 -7.51
CA LEU A 592 10.21 5.52 -7.41
C LEU A 592 9.28 5.18 -8.58
N ALA A 593 9.81 5.15 -9.81
CA ALA A 593 9.05 4.82 -11.03
C ALA A 593 8.28 3.49 -10.98
N PHE A 594 8.69 2.55 -10.12
CA PHE A 594 8.12 1.21 -10.03
C PHE A 594 7.36 0.97 -8.71
N ARG A 595 7.34 1.95 -7.81
CA ARG A 595 6.55 1.87 -6.58
C ARG A 595 5.07 2.17 -6.89
N PRO A 596 4.12 1.76 -6.04
CA PRO A 596 2.77 2.32 -6.06
C PRO A 596 2.80 3.85 -5.95
N PRO A 597 1.83 4.56 -6.57
CA PRO A 597 1.70 6.01 -6.39
C PRO A 597 1.68 6.40 -4.91
N TYR A 598 2.51 7.38 -4.53
CA TYR A 598 2.66 7.91 -3.17
C TYR A 598 3.29 6.96 -2.14
N LEU A 599 3.76 5.77 -2.52
CA LEU A 599 4.62 4.96 -1.64
C LEU A 599 6.05 5.51 -1.67
N GLY A 600 6.45 6.13 -0.56
CA GLY A 600 7.78 6.70 -0.40
C GLY A 600 8.87 5.68 -0.07
N GLY A 601 10.12 6.16 0.01
CA GLY A 601 11.31 5.33 0.22
C GLY A 601 11.57 4.93 1.68
N ASN A 602 10.89 5.56 2.65
CA ASN A 602 11.07 5.35 4.09
C ASN A 602 12.54 5.36 4.56
N ARG A 603 13.41 6.11 3.87
CA ARG A 603 14.86 6.10 4.10
C ARG A 603 15.23 6.50 5.53
N LEU A 604 14.45 7.37 6.17
CA LEU A 604 14.69 7.75 7.55
C LEU A 604 14.54 6.55 8.51
N GLY A 605 13.49 5.75 8.34
CA GLY A 605 13.30 4.51 9.10
C GLY A 605 14.45 3.53 8.89
N LEU A 606 14.93 3.39 7.65
CA LEU A 606 16.05 2.51 7.32
C LEU A 606 17.38 2.99 7.91
N ILE A 607 17.65 4.31 7.91
CA ILE A 607 18.81 4.90 8.58
C ILE A 607 18.79 4.60 10.09
N LEU A 608 17.63 4.72 10.73
CA LEU A 608 17.48 4.41 12.15
C LEU A 608 17.75 2.92 12.42
N MET A 609 17.32 2.02 11.54
CA MET A 609 17.64 0.60 11.65
C MET A 609 19.15 0.31 11.49
N GLU A 610 19.83 1.00 10.58
CA GLU A 610 21.30 0.91 10.48
C GLU A 610 21.99 1.40 11.76
N ILE A 611 21.59 2.57 12.28
CA ILE A 611 22.15 3.14 13.51
C ILE A 611 21.93 2.20 14.70
N ARG A 612 20.71 1.67 14.84
CA ARG A 612 20.34 0.67 15.86
C ARG A 612 21.28 -0.53 15.78
N ARG A 613 21.48 -1.08 14.59
CA ARG A 613 22.37 -2.22 14.35
C ARG A 613 23.83 -1.88 14.66
N GLU A 614 24.30 -0.71 14.28
CA GLU A 614 25.67 -0.25 14.56
C GLU A 614 25.95 -0.17 16.06
N PHE A 615 25.01 0.35 16.88
CA PHE A 615 25.17 0.37 18.33
C PHE A 615 25.18 -1.03 18.95
N MET A 616 24.30 -1.93 18.50
CA MET A 616 24.30 -3.31 18.96
C MET A 616 25.63 -4.02 18.64
N LEU A 617 26.18 -3.80 17.44
CA LEU A 617 27.48 -4.35 17.04
C LEU A 617 28.65 -3.78 17.84
N ARG A 618 28.54 -2.53 18.34
CA ARG A 618 29.49 -1.93 19.28
C ARG A 618 29.33 -2.46 20.72
N GLY A 619 28.38 -3.37 20.97
CA GLY A 619 28.15 -3.99 22.27
C GLY A 619 27.29 -3.15 23.22
N VAL A 620 26.56 -2.16 22.71
CA VAL A 620 25.62 -1.37 23.53
C VAL A 620 24.28 -2.10 23.58
N PHE A 621 23.88 -2.52 24.78
CA PHE A 621 22.62 -3.23 24.99
C PHE A 621 21.65 -2.38 25.78
N PRO A 622 20.35 -2.45 25.45
CA PRO A 622 19.42 -1.46 25.97
C PRO A 622 19.17 -1.65 27.49
N GLN A 623 19.36 -2.83 28.08
CA GLN A 623 19.25 -3.01 29.53
C GLN A 623 20.30 -2.23 30.34
N GLN A 624 21.36 -1.73 29.69
CA GLN A 624 22.42 -0.94 30.32
C GLN A 624 22.12 0.56 30.32
N LEU A 625 21.08 0.99 29.59
CA LEU A 625 20.75 2.38 29.36
C LEU A 625 19.54 2.79 30.20
N PRO A 626 19.48 4.06 30.66
CA PRO A 626 18.32 4.56 31.39
C PRO A 626 17.06 4.55 30.51
N GLU A 627 15.91 4.26 31.11
CA GLU A 627 14.63 4.35 30.43
C GLU A 627 14.22 5.81 30.22
N LEU A 628 13.56 6.05 29.09
CA LEU A 628 12.98 7.34 28.76
C LEU A 628 11.62 7.47 29.45
N GLN A 629 11.49 8.41 30.39
CA GLN A 629 10.29 8.59 31.22
C GLN A 629 9.16 9.34 30.49
N ILE A 630 8.86 8.95 29.26
CA ILE A 630 7.68 9.40 28.51
C ILE A 630 6.95 8.21 27.89
N GLY A 631 5.63 8.32 27.74
CA GLY A 631 4.80 7.26 27.17
C GLY A 631 5.15 6.97 25.71
N VAL A 632 4.95 5.73 25.27
CA VAL A 632 5.28 5.27 23.90
C VAL A 632 4.62 6.13 22.82
N GLU A 633 3.38 6.57 23.05
CA GLU A 633 2.66 7.46 22.10
C GLU A 633 3.38 8.79 21.88
N ALA A 634 3.94 9.37 22.95
CA ALA A 634 4.73 10.59 22.87
C ALA A 634 6.12 10.34 22.25
N VAL A 635 6.70 9.17 22.50
CA VAL A 635 7.96 8.74 21.87
C VAL A 635 7.82 8.65 20.35
N LEU A 636 6.68 8.11 19.87
CA LEU A 636 6.42 7.87 18.45
C LEU A 636 5.70 9.03 17.75
N GLY A 637 5.02 9.90 18.50
CA GLY A 637 4.19 10.96 17.94
C GLY A 637 2.92 10.42 17.24
N SER A 638 2.40 9.27 17.68
CA SER A 638 1.28 8.56 17.02
C SER A 638 -0.05 9.33 17.08
N GLU A 639 -0.25 10.19 18.09
CA GLU A 639 -1.46 11.03 18.23
C GLU A 639 -1.32 12.40 17.56
N SER A 640 -0.13 12.71 17.03
CA SER A 640 0.17 14.00 16.42
C SER A 640 -0.55 14.21 15.08
N PRO A 641 -0.90 15.46 14.70
CA PRO A 641 -1.23 15.82 13.32
C PRO A 641 0.02 15.92 12.44
N ALA A 642 1.22 15.68 12.98
CA ALA A 642 2.48 15.71 12.24
C ALA A 642 2.58 14.67 11.12
N GLU A 643 1.62 13.76 10.99
CA GLU A 643 1.45 12.98 9.77
C GLU A 643 1.20 13.88 8.54
N ASN A 644 0.64 15.09 8.70
CA ASN A 644 0.47 16.06 7.61
C ASN A 644 1.70 16.96 7.38
N TYR A 645 2.80 16.74 8.11
CA TYR A 645 4.01 17.57 7.99
C TYR A 645 4.61 17.49 6.58
N VAL A 646 5.00 18.66 6.05
CA VAL A 646 5.75 18.81 4.79
C VAL A 646 6.81 19.88 4.95
N SER A 647 7.99 19.67 4.36
CA SER A 647 9.18 20.51 4.64
C SER A 647 9.28 21.81 3.85
N ILE A 648 8.32 22.09 2.96
CA ILE A 648 8.28 23.29 2.12
C ILE A 648 7.23 24.32 2.56
N TYR A 649 6.51 24.05 3.63
CA TYR A 649 5.58 25.00 4.23
C TYR A 649 5.86 25.14 5.73
N PRO A 650 5.62 26.32 6.32
CA PRO A 650 5.56 26.46 7.76
C PRO A 650 4.56 25.45 8.33
N PHE A 651 4.93 24.79 9.43
CA PHE A 651 4.09 23.80 10.08
C PHE A 651 3.81 24.21 11.52
N ASP A 652 2.51 24.29 11.85
CA ASP A 652 2.03 24.49 13.20
C ASP A 652 1.23 23.26 13.64
N VAL A 653 1.71 22.57 14.68
CA VAL A 653 1.04 21.39 15.24
C VAL A 653 -0.35 21.74 15.81
N LEU A 654 -0.57 23.00 16.20
CA LEU A 654 -1.84 23.43 16.79
C LEU A 654 -2.88 23.81 15.74
N ASP A 655 -2.51 23.84 14.45
CA ASP A 655 -3.44 24.15 13.37
C ASP A 655 -4.47 23.01 13.20
N PRO A 656 -5.78 23.27 13.42
CA PRO A 656 -6.84 22.28 13.24
C PRO A 656 -6.88 21.67 11.84
N ASP A 657 -6.44 22.40 10.81
CA ASP A 657 -6.45 21.92 9.43
C ASP A 657 -5.51 20.72 9.26
N ASN A 658 -4.44 20.61 10.07
CA ASN A 658 -3.52 19.48 10.01
C ASN A 658 -4.14 18.16 10.50
N PHE A 659 -5.20 18.20 11.32
CA PHE A 659 -5.93 17.02 11.78
C PHE A 659 -6.96 16.52 10.76
N SER A 660 -7.53 17.44 9.99
CA SER A 660 -8.57 17.16 8.99
C SER A 660 -8.02 16.99 7.56
N ALA A 661 -6.75 17.32 7.34
CA ALA A 661 -6.10 17.22 6.04
C ALA A 661 -6.14 15.78 5.50
N LEU A 662 -6.70 15.64 4.29
CA LEU A 662 -6.68 14.42 3.50
C LEU A 662 -5.83 14.62 2.24
N TRP A 663 -4.96 13.66 1.96
CA TRP A 663 -4.22 13.55 0.71
C TRP A 663 -4.39 12.17 0.10
N ILE A 664 -4.26 12.11 -1.22
CA ILE A 664 -4.29 10.85 -1.97
C ILE A 664 -3.06 9.99 -1.59
N ASN A 665 -3.27 8.69 -1.39
CA ASN A 665 -2.23 7.74 -1.01
C ASN A 665 -2.59 6.33 -1.51
N PRO A 666 -1.71 5.30 -1.37
CA PRO A 666 -1.98 3.96 -1.87
C PRO A 666 -3.30 3.35 -1.37
N PHE A 667 -3.68 3.59 -0.11
CA PHE A 667 -4.92 3.07 0.46
C PHE A 667 -6.16 3.71 -0.16
N LEU A 668 -6.14 5.04 -0.29
CA LEU A 668 -7.25 5.78 -0.87
C LEU A 668 -7.42 5.46 -2.36
N LEU A 669 -6.31 5.22 -3.08
CA LEU A 669 -6.33 4.75 -4.47
C LEU A 669 -6.91 3.34 -4.59
N LEU A 670 -6.52 2.43 -3.70
CA LEU A 670 -7.10 1.08 -3.65
C LEU A 670 -8.62 1.15 -3.43
N ALA A 671 -9.08 1.95 -2.47
CA ALA A 671 -10.50 2.17 -2.22
C ALA A 671 -11.23 2.76 -3.45
N LYS A 672 -10.59 3.71 -4.14
CA LYS A 672 -11.10 4.32 -5.38
C LYS A 672 -11.25 3.29 -6.50
N GLN A 673 -10.23 2.46 -6.71
CA GLN A 673 -10.17 1.46 -7.77
C GLN A 673 -11.18 0.33 -7.54
N ASN A 674 -11.26 -0.17 -6.31
CA ASN A 674 -12.19 -1.24 -5.94
C ASN A 674 -13.66 -0.77 -5.93
N LYS A 675 -13.89 0.55 -5.94
CA LYS A 675 -15.22 1.17 -5.79
C LYS A 675 -15.93 0.75 -4.51
N ASP A 676 -15.18 0.29 -3.51
CA ASP A 676 -15.68 -0.14 -2.22
C ASP A 676 -16.11 1.08 -1.40
N SER A 677 -17.30 1.05 -0.78
CA SER A 677 -17.81 2.16 0.01
C SER A 677 -17.26 2.16 1.44
N GLU A 678 -16.96 1.00 2.01
CA GLU A 678 -16.45 0.86 3.37
C GLU A 678 -14.99 1.32 3.42
N LEU A 679 -14.15 0.78 2.53
CA LEU A 679 -12.76 1.22 2.40
C LEU A 679 -12.64 2.71 2.08
N TRP A 680 -13.58 3.24 1.28
CA TRP A 680 -13.61 4.65 0.95
C TRP A 680 -13.91 5.52 2.18
N THR A 681 -14.86 5.10 3.01
CA THR A 681 -15.22 5.80 4.25
C THR A 681 -14.05 5.76 5.23
N GLN A 682 -13.41 4.60 5.38
CA GLN A 682 -12.23 4.44 6.22
C GLN A 682 -11.08 5.36 5.76
N ALA A 683 -10.76 5.36 4.47
CA ALA A 683 -9.70 6.20 3.89
C ALA A 683 -9.97 7.70 4.04
N ASN A 684 -11.24 8.12 4.02
CA ASN A 684 -11.64 9.53 4.15
C ASN A 684 -11.98 9.94 5.59
N SER A 685 -11.88 9.04 6.57
CA SER A 685 -12.07 9.42 7.98
C SER A 685 -11.04 10.51 8.36
N ILE A 686 -11.38 11.38 9.29
CA ILE A 686 -10.49 12.46 9.76
C ILE A 686 -10.07 12.18 11.19
N LYS A 687 -8.87 12.59 11.57
CA LYS A 687 -8.42 12.50 12.96
C LYS A 687 -9.05 13.67 13.70
N LEU A 688 -9.67 13.42 14.86
CA LEU A 688 -10.15 14.49 15.70
C LEU A 688 -8.96 15.13 16.44
N ALA A 689 -8.95 16.45 16.54
CA ALA A 689 -7.92 17.15 17.28
C ALA A 689 -8.00 16.82 18.79
N PRO A 690 -6.87 16.55 19.46
CA PRO A 690 -6.84 16.29 20.89
C PRO A 690 -7.31 17.52 21.66
N LYS A 691 -8.16 17.33 22.66
CA LYS A 691 -8.59 18.41 23.56
C LYS A 691 -7.41 18.77 24.49
N LEU A 692 -6.81 19.94 24.28
CA LEU A 692 -5.56 20.35 24.94
C LEU A 692 -5.66 20.63 26.47
N ILE A 693 -6.85 20.73 27.09
CA ILE A 693 -7.00 20.95 28.54
C ILE A 693 -8.25 20.23 29.09
N SER A 694 -8.02 19.45 30.17
CA SER A 694 -8.90 18.71 31.08
C SER A 694 -10.14 18.02 30.49
N ILE A 695 -10.16 16.68 30.62
CA ILE A 695 -11.37 15.86 30.53
C ILE A 695 -12.50 16.56 31.30
N ASN A 696 -13.55 16.97 30.58
CA ASN A 696 -14.73 17.50 31.23
C ASN A 696 -15.41 16.33 31.95
N GLU A 697 -15.26 16.28 33.26
CA GLU A 697 -15.81 15.24 34.13
C GLU A 697 -17.30 14.99 33.91
N THR A 698 -18.09 16.04 33.62
CA THR A 698 -19.51 15.87 33.29
C THR A 698 -19.74 15.18 31.95
N THR A 699 -18.91 15.46 30.94
CA THR A 699 -18.99 14.80 29.63
C THR A 699 -18.51 13.36 29.72
N LEU A 700 -17.42 13.11 30.45
CA LEU A 700 -16.92 11.76 30.70
C LEU A 700 -17.96 10.90 31.42
N SER A 701 -18.62 11.45 32.45
CA SER A 701 -19.71 10.77 33.15
C SER A 701 -20.89 10.49 32.21
N ALA A 702 -21.26 11.45 31.35
CA ALA A 702 -22.34 11.24 30.37
C ALA A 702 -22.00 10.11 29.37
N ILE A 703 -20.78 10.07 28.84
CA ILE A 703 -20.35 8.99 27.92
C ILE A 703 -20.37 7.64 28.62
N VAL A 704 -19.87 7.56 29.86
CA VAL A 704 -19.91 6.31 30.64
C VAL A 704 -21.34 5.89 30.94
N ASP A 705 -22.22 6.82 31.32
CA ASP A 705 -23.63 6.53 31.59
C ASP A 705 -24.36 6.08 30.32
N GLU A 706 -24.05 6.66 29.17
CA GLU A 706 -24.58 6.24 27.86
C GLU A 706 -24.11 4.81 27.53
N LEU A 707 -22.80 4.53 27.66
CA LEU A 707 -22.24 3.20 27.42
C LEU A 707 -22.75 2.15 28.42
N ASP A 708 -23.01 2.52 29.68
CA ASP A 708 -23.57 1.62 30.71
C ASP A 708 -25.03 1.23 30.39
N VAL A 709 -25.77 2.08 29.68
CA VAL A 709 -27.16 1.80 29.25
C VAL A 709 -27.20 0.92 28.00
N MET A 710 -26.12 0.91 27.20
CA MET A 710 -26.03 0.06 26.02
C MET A 710 -25.75 -1.39 26.43
N GLU A 711 -26.72 -2.30 26.20
CA GLU A 711 -26.53 -3.74 26.47
C GLU A 711 -25.34 -4.34 25.67
N LYS A 712 -24.99 -3.72 24.54
CA LYS A 712 -23.83 -4.05 23.72
C LYS A 712 -23.33 -2.81 22.99
N VAL A 713 -22.07 -2.47 23.22
CA VAL A 713 -21.36 -1.39 22.50
C VAL A 713 -20.72 -1.97 21.25
N THR A 714 -21.01 -1.40 20.08
CA THR A 714 -20.37 -1.76 18.81
C THR A 714 -19.20 -0.83 18.49
N GLU A 715 -18.33 -1.21 17.56
CA GLU A 715 -17.21 -0.35 17.14
C GLU A 715 -17.70 0.97 16.51
N GLU A 716 -18.79 0.92 15.73
CA GLU A 716 -19.42 2.12 15.12
C GLU A 716 -19.87 3.14 16.17
N ASP A 717 -20.35 2.68 17.32
CA ASP A 717 -20.76 3.57 18.42
C ASP A 717 -19.57 4.34 19.00
N LEU A 718 -18.37 3.74 18.96
CA LEU A 718 -17.14 4.32 19.51
C LEU A 718 -16.44 5.29 18.56
N GLU A 719 -16.65 5.18 17.25
CA GLU A 719 -16.02 6.03 16.23
C GLU A 719 -16.37 7.52 16.39
N ASN A 720 -17.47 7.83 17.07
CA ASN A 720 -17.92 9.21 17.29
C ASN A 720 -17.15 9.95 18.40
N TYR A 721 -16.36 9.24 19.21
CA TYR A 721 -15.62 9.82 20.33
C TYR A 721 -14.15 10.00 19.97
N CYS A 722 -13.50 11.06 20.50
CA CYS A 722 -12.06 11.20 20.33
C CYS A 722 -11.29 10.18 21.18
N VAL A 723 -10.08 9.83 20.77
CA VAL A 723 -9.27 8.79 21.41
C VAL A 723 -8.97 9.14 22.87
N GLU A 724 -8.83 10.43 23.21
CA GLU A 724 -8.58 10.89 24.58
C GLU A 724 -9.80 10.68 25.48
N ASP A 725 -11.01 10.94 24.96
CA ASP A 725 -12.26 10.67 25.68
C ASP A 725 -12.43 9.16 25.88
N LEU A 726 -12.17 8.34 24.84
CA LEU A 726 -12.21 6.88 24.95
C LEU A 726 -11.16 6.31 25.91
N ARG A 727 -9.94 6.87 25.92
CA ARG A 727 -8.89 6.51 26.89
C ARG A 727 -9.30 6.87 28.31
N ALA A 728 -9.87 8.06 28.51
CA ALA A 728 -10.37 8.48 29.81
C ALA A 728 -11.53 7.58 30.28
N VAL A 729 -12.45 7.22 29.38
CA VAL A 729 -13.53 6.25 29.62
C VAL A 729 -12.96 4.90 30.00
N PHE A 730 -11.99 4.39 29.24
CA PHE A 730 -11.32 3.12 29.52
C PHE A 730 -10.65 3.12 30.90
N VAL A 731 -9.88 4.17 31.23
CA VAL A 731 -9.24 4.30 32.54
C VAL A 731 -10.28 4.33 33.67
N ARG A 732 -11.38 5.06 33.48
CA ARG A 732 -12.49 5.12 34.44
C ARG A 732 -13.19 3.78 34.61
N LEU A 733 -13.48 3.05 33.53
CA LEU A 733 -14.08 1.72 33.57
C LEU A 733 -13.13 0.70 34.21
N ALA A 734 -11.84 0.74 33.88
CA ALA A 734 -10.82 -0.10 34.50
C ALA A 734 -10.70 0.15 36.02
N LEU A 735 -10.76 1.41 36.45
CA LEU A 735 -10.82 1.79 37.86
C LEU A 735 -12.10 1.27 38.54
N ARG A 736 -13.28 1.42 37.90
CA ARG A 736 -14.55 0.84 38.40
C ARG A 736 -14.46 -0.67 38.54
N MET A 737 -13.90 -1.38 37.55
CA MET A 737 -13.72 -2.84 37.61
C MET A 737 -12.77 -3.24 38.73
N ARG A 738 -11.65 -2.52 38.91
CA ARG A 738 -10.69 -2.77 39.99
C ARG A 738 -11.31 -2.57 41.37
N ASN A 739 -12.12 -1.52 41.54
CA ASN A 739 -12.85 -1.27 42.78
C ASN A 739 -13.89 -2.35 43.06
N ARG A 740 -14.67 -2.75 42.04
CA ARG A 740 -15.63 -3.88 42.15
C ARG A 740 -14.95 -5.18 42.54
N LEU A 741 -13.79 -5.49 41.95
CA LEU A 741 -13.00 -6.68 42.31
C LEU A 741 -12.59 -6.64 43.79
N ALA A 742 -12.08 -5.51 44.27
CA ALA A 742 -11.71 -5.34 45.67
C ALA A 742 -12.93 -5.46 46.62
N GLU A 743 -14.09 -4.92 46.23
CA GLU A 743 -15.35 -5.07 46.99
C GLU A 743 -15.80 -6.54 47.04
N THR A 744 -15.76 -7.27 45.92
CA THR A 744 -16.10 -8.70 45.91
C THR A 744 -15.13 -9.54 46.73
N GLU A 745 -13.83 -9.21 46.73
CA GLU A 745 -12.86 -9.87 47.61
C GLU A 745 -13.14 -9.58 49.09
N ALA A 746 -13.51 -8.34 49.44
CA ALA A 746 -13.90 -7.97 50.79
C ALA A 746 -15.17 -8.73 51.24
N GLN A 747 -16.21 -8.77 50.41
CA GLN A 747 -17.44 -9.52 50.68
C GLN A 747 -17.18 -11.03 50.82
N GLN A 748 -16.31 -11.59 49.99
CA GLN A 748 -15.91 -13.00 50.09
C GLN A 748 -15.19 -13.28 51.41
N ASN A 749 -14.33 -12.36 51.86
CA ASN A 749 -13.64 -12.47 53.15
C ASN A 749 -14.60 -12.37 54.34
N GLU A 750 -15.57 -11.45 54.30
CA GLU A 750 -16.63 -11.34 55.31
C GLU A 750 -17.51 -12.61 55.35
N MET A 751 -17.92 -13.13 54.19
CA MET A 751 -18.69 -14.37 54.11
C MET A 751 -17.91 -15.56 54.68
N ASN A 752 -16.60 -15.63 54.43
CA ASN A 752 -15.73 -16.65 55.00
C ASN A 752 -15.60 -16.52 56.54
N LEU A 753 -15.56 -15.30 57.07
CA LEU A 753 -15.57 -15.03 58.51
C LEU A 753 -16.90 -15.45 59.15
N LEU A 754 -18.03 -15.05 58.58
CA LEU A 754 -19.36 -15.46 59.04
C LEU A 754 -19.54 -16.97 58.97
N ALA A 755 -19.06 -17.64 57.93
CA ALA A 755 -19.10 -19.10 57.82
C ALA A 755 -18.31 -19.78 58.95
N ARG A 756 -17.16 -19.22 59.34
CA ARG A 756 -16.37 -19.70 60.49
C ARG A 756 -17.11 -19.48 61.81
N GLU A 757 -17.72 -18.32 62.02
CA GLU A 757 -18.51 -18.01 63.22
C GLU A 757 -19.75 -18.91 63.34
N ILE A 758 -20.49 -19.12 62.24
CA ILE A 758 -21.63 -20.03 62.21
C ILE A 758 -21.18 -21.45 62.57
N THR A 759 -20.06 -21.91 62.03
CA THR A 759 -19.50 -23.24 62.35
C THR A 759 -19.11 -23.32 63.83
N ALA A 760 -18.49 -22.28 64.39
CA ALA A 760 -18.14 -22.21 65.80
C ALA A 760 -19.39 -22.21 66.70
N MET A 761 -20.42 -21.43 66.37
CA MET A 761 -21.69 -21.41 67.09
C MET A 761 -22.43 -22.73 67.01
N GLN A 762 -22.42 -23.42 65.86
CA GLN A 762 -23.00 -24.75 65.71
C GLN A 762 -22.26 -25.79 66.56
N ASN A 763 -20.93 -25.70 66.66
CA ASN A 763 -20.13 -26.57 67.52
C ASN A 763 -20.38 -26.27 69.00
N MET A 764 -20.48 -25.00 69.39
CA MET A 764 -20.80 -24.60 70.75
C MET A 764 -22.22 -25.03 71.14
N ARG A 765 -23.19 -24.90 70.22
CA ARG A 765 -24.56 -25.40 70.42
C ARG A 765 -24.56 -26.92 70.61
N ARG A 766 -23.84 -27.68 69.78
CA ARG A 766 -23.71 -29.14 69.96
C ARG A 766 -23.09 -29.47 71.31
N ALA A 767 -22.01 -28.79 71.72
CA ALA A 767 -21.39 -29.00 73.01
C ALA A 767 -22.31 -28.66 74.19
N LEU A 768 -23.15 -27.62 74.07
CA LEU A 768 -24.14 -27.27 75.08
C LEU A 768 -25.32 -28.25 75.11
N GLU A 769 -25.78 -28.75 73.96
CA GLU A 769 -26.81 -29.81 73.89
C GLU A 769 -26.28 -31.13 74.47
N GLU A 770 -25.02 -31.49 74.19
CA GLU A 770 -24.33 -32.64 74.79
C GLU A 770 -24.18 -32.46 76.31
N ARG A 771 -23.82 -31.26 76.78
CA ARG A 771 -23.71 -30.99 78.22
C ARG A 771 -25.07 -30.97 78.92
N LYS A 772 -26.12 -30.47 78.24
CA LYS A 772 -27.50 -30.51 78.75
C LYS A 772 -27.99 -31.96 78.86
N THR A 773 -27.74 -32.79 77.86
CA THR A 773 -28.07 -34.22 77.90
C THR A 773 -27.25 -35.00 78.93
N GLN A 774 -26.05 -34.53 79.30
CA GLN A 774 -25.28 -35.09 80.42
C GLN A 774 -25.76 -34.63 81.81
N LEU A 775 -26.36 -33.44 81.92
CA LEU A 775 -26.86 -32.87 83.19
C LEU A 775 -28.30 -33.29 83.50
N GLU A 776 -29.14 -33.47 82.48
CA GLU A 776 -30.49 -34.02 82.61
C GLU A 776 -30.40 -35.57 82.56
N GLY A 777 -30.04 -36.18 83.69
CA GLY A 777 -29.90 -37.63 83.81
C GLY A 777 -31.20 -38.38 83.55
N GLY A 778 -31.20 -39.31 82.58
CA GLY A 778 -32.23 -40.35 82.42
C GLY A 778 -32.17 -41.09 81.08
N PRO A 779 -32.52 -42.39 81.01
CA PRO A 779 -31.68 -43.40 80.37
C PRO A 779 -32.21 -44.00 79.04
N THR A 780 -31.25 -44.51 78.25
CA THR A 780 -31.30 -45.63 77.27
C THR A 780 -32.60 -45.95 76.51
N GLN A 781 -32.58 -45.82 75.17
CA GLN A 781 -32.90 -46.96 74.30
C GLN A 781 -32.34 -46.83 72.86
N GLU A 782 -31.40 -47.72 72.56
CA GLU A 782 -31.12 -48.53 71.36
C GLU A 782 -31.62 -48.17 69.94
N ARG A 783 -30.77 -48.64 68.99
CA ARG A 783 -30.97 -49.00 67.56
C ARG A 783 -30.79 -47.85 66.54
N ARG A 784 -30.01 -47.98 65.46
CA ARG A 784 -29.36 -49.15 64.83
C ARG A 784 -28.35 -48.71 63.75
N GLU A 785 -27.18 -49.35 63.77
CA GLU A 785 -26.30 -49.80 62.66
C GLU A 785 -26.37 -49.13 61.26
N LYS A 786 -25.25 -48.59 60.78
CA LYS A 786 -24.37 -49.30 59.82
C LYS A 786 -23.04 -48.56 59.57
N ARG A 787 -21.96 -49.31 59.78
CA ARG A 787 -20.55 -49.05 59.43
C ARG A 787 -20.33 -49.10 57.91
N GLU A 788 -19.43 -48.27 57.38
CA GLU A 788 -18.18 -48.71 56.69
C GLU A 788 -17.28 -47.48 56.35
N PRO A 789 -15.96 -47.64 56.07
CA PRO A 789 -14.88 -47.17 56.95
C PRO A 789 -14.01 -46.02 56.38
N PRO A 790 -13.16 -45.38 57.21
CA PRO A 790 -12.22 -44.33 56.79
C PRO A 790 -10.79 -44.85 56.60
N ALA A 791 -10.01 -44.20 55.73
CA ALA A 791 -8.53 -44.23 55.71
C ALA A 791 -7.97 -43.03 54.91
N PRO A 792 -6.71 -42.61 55.08
CA PRO A 792 -6.18 -41.97 56.29
C PRO A 792 -5.40 -40.66 56.00
N LEU A 793 -5.29 -39.80 57.02
CA LEU A 793 -4.45 -38.59 57.05
C LEU A 793 -2.97 -38.92 57.33
N ALA A 794 -2.05 -38.36 56.52
CA ALA A 794 -0.69 -37.90 56.86
C ALA A 794 -0.02 -37.45 55.52
N ARG A 795 0.70 -36.34 55.37
CA ARG A 795 1.43 -35.48 56.31
C ARG A 795 1.35 -34.00 55.89
N THR A 796 1.28 -33.17 56.91
CA THR A 796 1.58 -31.76 56.95
C THR A 796 3.10 -31.55 56.83
N GLU A 797 3.55 -30.65 55.97
CA GLU A 797 4.74 -29.82 56.22
C GLU A 797 4.38 -28.35 55.96
N LEU A 798 4.90 -27.51 56.84
CA LEU A 798 4.51 -26.13 57.15
C LEU A 798 5.17 -25.09 56.21
N PRO A 799 4.79 -23.80 56.30
CA PRO A 799 5.13 -22.76 55.31
C PRO A 799 6.29 -21.82 55.74
N VAL A 800 6.46 -20.75 54.94
CA VAL A 800 7.08 -19.40 55.14
C VAL A 800 8.50 -19.13 54.52
N PRO A 801 8.92 -17.88 54.20
CA PRO A 801 8.80 -17.21 52.87
C PRO A 801 10.05 -16.39 52.39
N LEU A 802 9.86 -15.62 51.29
CA LEU A 802 10.54 -14.37 50.81
C LEU A 802 11.49 -14.41 49.58
N MET A 803 11.01 -13.74 48.52
CA MET A 803 11.66 -12.76 47.63
C MET A 803 12.80 -13.11 46.63
N ARG A 804 12.65 -12.48 45.44
CA ARG A 804 13.50 -12.40 44.22
C ARG A 804 13.58 -13.68 43.38
N GLY A 805 13.46 -13.67 42.05
CA GLY A 805 13.35 -12.63 41.03
C GLY A 805 13.76 -13.27 39.68
N TYR A 806 13.30 -12.70 38.57
CA TYR A 806 13.66 -13.00 37.16
C TYR A 806 12.99 -14.19 36.43
N SER A 807 12.09 -13.77 35.54
CA SER A 807 11.95 -14.12 34.10
C SER A 807 11.18 -15.39 33.67
N PRO A 808 10.32 -15.25 32.63
CA PRO A 808 9.45 -16.32 32.13
C PRO A 808 10.14 -17.13 31.01
N PRO A 809 9.76 -18.40 30.80
CA PRO A 809 10.06 -19.05 29.54
C PRO A 809 8.81 -19.57 28.83
N ARG A 810 8.73 -19.16 27.57
CA ARG A 810 8.09 -19.84 26.44
C ARG A 810 8.22 -21.37 26.55
N LYS A 811 7.09 -22.07 26.36
CA LYS A 811 6.91 -23.23 25.46
C LYS A 811 5.52 -23.81 25.69
N TRP A 812 4.59 -23.44 24.81
CA TRP A 812 3.31 -24.12 24.70
C TRP A 812 3.43 -25.13 23.56
N GLU A 813 3.65 -26.40 23.89
CA GLU A 813 3.18 -27.52 23.07
C GLU A 813 3.16 -28.83 23.88
N GLU A 814 1.98 -29.44 23.83
CA GLU A 814 1.62 -30.85 24.02
C GLU A 814 1.91 -31.59 25.34
N LYS A 815 0.81 -31.88 26.08
CA LYS A 815 0.36 -33.27 26.32
C LYS A 815 -1.10 -33.33 26.78
N ARG A 816 -1.93 -33.98 25.95
CA ARG A 816 -3.32 -34.39 26.20
C ARG A 816 -3.44 -35.30 27.44
N LYS A 817 -4.58 -35.22 28.14
CA LYS A 817 -5.40 -36.39 28.54
C LYS A 817 -6.87 -35.97 28.83
N PRO A 818 -7.85 -36.88 28.66
CA PRO A 818 -9.24 -36.57 28.32
C PRO A 818 -10.19 -36.56 29.53
N ILE A 819 -11.30 -35.82 29.44
CA ILE A 819 -12.43 -35.92 30.39
C ILE A 819 -13.76 -36.09 29.64
N GLN A 820 -14.59 -36.94 30.24
CA GLN A 820 -15.85 -37.51 29.79
C GLN A 820 -17.03 -36.52 29.78
N ARG A 821 -17.89 -36.70 28.78
CA ARG A 821 -19.36 -36.51 28.72
C ARG A 821 -20.09 -35.79 29.88
N ARG A 822 -20.78 -34.68 29.56
CA ARG A 822 -22.25 -34.52 29.50
C ARG A 822 -22.64 -33.03 29.57
N TYR A 823 -23.24 -32.49 28.51
CA TYR A 823 -24.54 -31.78 28.47
C TYR A 823 -24.74 -31.23 27.06
N SER A 824 -25.79 -31.70 26.39
CA SER A 824 -26.23 -31.24 25.06
C SER A 824 -27.20 -30.05 25.20
N PRO A 825 -27.14 -29.04 24.34
CA PRO A 825 -28.30 -28.26 23.93
C PRO A 825 -28.80 -28.74 22.55
N PRO A 826 -30.10 -28.50 22.22
CA PRO A 826 -30.79 -29.16 21.13
C PRO A 826 -30.48 -28.55 19.75
N GLU A 827 -30.63 -29.41 18.74
CA GLU A 827 -30.56 -29.21 17.30
C GLU A 827 -31.01 -27.82 16.79
N GLU A 828 -30.06 -27.00 16.35
CA GLU A 828 -30.32 -25.95 15.37
C GLU A 828 -30.19 -26.52 13.95
N LYS A 829 -31.33 -26.50 13.25
CA LYS A 829 -31.46 -26.94 11.87
C LYS A 829 -30.63 -26.06 10.95
N ILE A 830 -29.63 -26.66 10.32
CA ILE A 830 -28.94 -26.11 9.15
C ILE A 830 -29.98 -25.85 8.05
N PRO A 831 -30.14 -24.61 7.54
CA PRO A 831 -31.05 -24.34 6.44
C PRO A 831 -30.50 -24.97 5.16
N ARG A 832 -31.21 -25.98 4.65
CA ARG A 832 -31.02 -26.50 3.30
C ARG A 832 -31.19 -25.36 2.30
N ARG A 833 -30.10 -25.07 1.59
CA ARG A 833 -30.04 -24.25 0.39
C ARG A 833 -31.06 -24.78 -0.62
N ARG A 834 -32.21 -24.10 -0.75
CA ARG A 834 -33.21 -24.39 -1.79
C ARG A 834 -32.74 -23.77 -3.09
N SER A 835 -32.52 -24.61 -4.09
CA SER A 835 -32.49 -24.23 -5.50
C SER A 835 -33.78 -23.48 -5.86
N PRO A 836 -33.72 -22.42 -6.67
CA PRO A 836 -34.92 -21.70 -7.10
C PRO A 836 -35.79 -22.61 -7.97
N ALA A 837 -37.07 -22.70 -7.60
CA ALA A 837 -38.06 -23.47 -8.34
C ALA A 837 -38.30 -22.85 -9.72
N ARG A 838 -38.28 -23.71 -10.75
CA ARG A 838 -38.89 -23.49 -12.06
C ARG A 838 -40.31 -22.95 -11.89
N LEU A 839 -40.50 -21.66 -12.14
CA LEU A 839 -41.81 -21.09 -12.41
C LEU A 839 -42.19 -21.38 -13.85
N LYS A 840 -43.31 -22.10 -13.97
CA LYS A 840 -43.96 -22.50 -15.20
C LYS A 840 -44.40 -21.26 -15.98
N SER A 841 -44.22 -21.35 -17.29
CA SER A 841 -44.91 -20.57 -18.31
C SER A 841 -46.43 -20.62 -18.13
N PRO A 842 -47.10 -19.50 -18.41
CA PRO A 842 -48.32 -19.56 -19.20
C PRO A 842 -48.30 -18.51 -20.32
N THR A 843 -48.30 -18.97 -21.56
CA THR A 843 -48.77 -18.25 -22.75
C THR A 843 -50.31 -18.35 -22.83
N PRO A 844 -51.01 -17.57 -23.68
CA PRO A 844 -50.95 -16.12 -23.86
C PRO A 844 -52.38 -15.50 -23.86
N GLN A 845 -52.54 -14.23 -23.46
CA GLN A 845 -53.76 -13.47 -23.81
C GLN A 845 -53.47 -12.10 -24.43
N VAL A 846 -54.01 -12.00 -25.63
CA VAL A 846 -54.29 -10.89 -26.53
C VAL A 846 -54.92 -9.67 -25.84
N SER A 847 -54.30 -8.50 -25.97
CA SER A 847 -54.93 -7.18 -26.15
C SER A 847 -53.86 -6.13 -26.49
N ARG A 848 -53.61 -5.82 -27.78
CA ARG A 848 -54.15 -4.68 -28.57
C ARG A 848 -53.94 -3.28 -27.97
N LYS A 849 -53.26 -2.44 -28.78
CA LYS A 849 -52.96 -0.97 -28.69
C LYS A 849 -51.72 -0.67 -27.81
N SER A 850 -50.65 -0.04 -28.27
CA SER A 850 -50.46 0.98 -29.31
C SER A 850 -49.11 0.87 -30.03
N SER A 851 -49.12 1.30 -31.27
CA SER A 851 -48.11 1.32 -32.33
C SER A 851 -46.84 2.16 -32.07
N PRO A 852 -45.75 1.86 -32.80
CA PRO A 852 -44.49 2.61 -32.77
C PRO A 852 -44.52 3.79 -33.75
N SER A 853 -43.99 4.92 -33.29
CA SER A 853 -43.77 6.17 -34.02
C SER A 853 -42.56 6.80 -33.31
N SER A 854 -41.52 7.32 -33.94
CA SER A 854 -41.27 7.65 -35.33
C SER A 854 -39.77 7.91 -35.45
N LYS A 855 -39.24 7.61 -36.64
CA LYS A 855 -38.00 8.16 -37.19
C LYS A 855 -37.88 9.65 -36.86
N SER A 856 -36.71 10.05 -36.38
CA SER A 856 -36.23 11.43 -36.52
C SER A 856 -34.89 11.43 -37.25
N PRO A 857 -34.66 12.40 -38.16
CA PRO A 857 -33.77 12.25 -39.29
C PRO A 857 -32.39 12.86 -39.02
N LEU A 858 -31.47 12.48 -39.90
CA LEU A 858 -30.16 13.10 -40.13
C LEU A 858 -30.21 14.63 -39.92
N LYS A 859 -29.41 15.10 -38.95
CA LYS A 859 -29.00 16.51 -38.92
C LYS A 859 -27.99 16.74 -40.03
N GLN A 860 -28.42 17.56 -40.98
CA GLN A 860 -27.62 18.12 -42.04
C GLN A 860 -26.35 18.78 -41.48
N GLN A 861 -25.26 18.49 -42.17
CA GLN A 861 -23.99 19.18 -42.11
C GLN A 861 -24.20 20.70 -42.21
N LYS A 862 -23.72 21.43 -41.20
CA LYS A 862 -23.32 22.82 -41.38
C LYS A 862 -21.92 22.80 -41.99
N VAL A 863 -21.83 23.23 -43.24
CA VAL A 863 -20.59 23.67 -43.88
C VAL A 863 -20.14 24.94 -43.15
N THR A 864 -19.27 24.78 -42.17
CA THR A 864 -18.49 25.87 -41.58
C THR A 864 -17.26 26.10 -42.44
N LYS A 865 -17.01 27.38 -42.74
CA LYS A 865 -15.91 27.92 -43.54
C LYS A 865 -14.57 27.23 -43.27
N PRO A 866 -13.72 27.06 -44.29
CA PRO A 866 -12.36 26.57 -44.06
C PRO A 866 -11.64 27.58 -43.14
N PRO A 867 -10.89 27.10 -42.14
CA PRO A 867 -9.92 27.96 -41.47
C PRO A 867 -8.86 28.36 -42.49
N ILE A 868 -8.43 29.61 -42.38
CA ILE A 868 -7.34 30.19 -43.17
C ILE A 868 -6.12 29.30 -43.00
N ASP A 869 -5.57 28.92 -44.15
CA ASP A 869 -4.35 28.17 -44.30
C ASP A 869 -3.16 29.02 -43.82
N GLU A 870 -2.64 28.71 -42.62
CA GLU A 870 -1.36 29.23 -42.12
C GLU A 870 -0.19 28.27 -42.42
N SER A 871 -0.31 27.38 -43.43
CA SER A 871 0.79 26.54 -43.90
C SER A 871 1.78 27.31 -44.81
N GLU A 872 2.37 28.39 -44.28
CA GLU A 872 3.56 29.04 -44.85
C GLU A 872 4.72 29.17 -43.84
N LEU A 873 4.78 28.28 -42.84
CA LEU A 873 5.98 28.06 -42.02
C LEU A 873 6.22 26.57 -41.78
N SER A 874 6.27 25.82 -42.88
CA SER A 874 7.05 24.59 -42.97
C SER A 874 8.51 25.00 -43.14
N ASP A 875 9.28 24.97 -42.04
CA ASP A 875 10.73 24.81 -42.09
C ASP A 875 11.24 24.31 -40.74
N GLY A 876 11.79 23.08 -40.76
CA GLY A 876 12.68 22.57 -39.73
C GLY A 876 12.12 21.46 -38.86
N GLU A 877 11.89 20.30 -39.49
CA GLU A 877 12.03 19.00 -38.82
C GLU A 877 13.30 18.97 -37.95
N ILE A 878 13.14 18.56 -36.70
CA ILE A 878 14.17 17.79 -36.00
C ILE A 878 13.55 16.40 -35.82
N LEU A 879 13.68 15.60 -36.86
CA LEU A 879 13.69 14.14 -36.81
C LEU A 879 15.16 13.71 -36.94
N SER A 880 15.56 12.70 -36.16
CA SER A 880 16.87 12.02 -36.10
C SER A 880 18.07 12.89 -35.66
N ASP A 881 18.86 12.52 -34.66
CA ASP A 881 19.17 11.20 -34.11
C ASP A 881 18.52 10.85 -32.76
#